data_AF-A0A7C4WYB4-F1
#
_entry.id   AF-A0A7C4WYB4-F1
#
_cell.length_a   1.000
_cell.length_b   1.000
_cell.length_c   1.000
_cell.angle_alpha   90.00
_cell.angle_beta   90.00
_cell.angle_gamma   90.00
#
_symmetry.space_group_name_H-M   'P 1'
#
loop_
_entity.id
_entity.type
_entity.pdbx_description
1 polymer ?
#
loop_
_entity_poly.entity_id
_entity_poly.type
_entity_poly.pdbx_seq_one_letter_code
_entity_poly.pdbx_strand_id
1 'polypeptide(L)'
;MGLRELNVDLTKDHVALWEASTKFFSEVWRPAAISLDRLADPKEVIAPGSVLWDVLRKSYELGYHCSFFPKECGGMELDALSVALVTELMGWAAPDLAVSLGVCTTPFLWSILSPDPELQELVRQFTADTEARLTGCWAITEPDHGSDWILFDNVMAKDPAFAPQVRAVADGDSYVINGQKAAWVSNGSFAKYAALWVSLDPSKGMEGGGVAVVPLDLPGVSRGKPLNKLGQRALNQGEIYFDNVRIPKRMMIAQEPVTFRLVSNGQLCLANGWMGMCFAGCALAALEEALEYAKTRVQGGRVIYDHQAVKLKIFDMFVSVEAARSLARRVAVYNMALTRQMQPGAVHYAMAAKILSTETAFRVASQAIQIFGGNGLSKEYLIEKIFRDARAALIEDGVNDTLAIDGADRLRQGRSRWVVDAAAVQAAEAAAGAGAAAAGMTWEEFEPIVRPKPGTVHMGVMKADPDKCTHCGLCILNCPFRAWEMGENEVPRMKQEYECFSCFNCMAACPVGAISIVDTYHVDSGFFQTDPLPLPVKPPLEPLDAQGKPATWTPVEKLIFERRSVRNFKPDPVPEPLIRRVIEAGRFAPSGGNCQCWKFIVVTDKAMIRELDEACYGVLSMLYTAYKNDAMVKSLLPVYQAKPQPGMFDPRVILGGIGSIYRKYAPVFLDAPCVILMACDNRAIGGPEIQAGIAGQNMNLAALSLGLGFCWIGFSQVIEMVPPLKEKLGLKDPWRICTAMVLGYPKFKQQGIVPREFRPVTWFREGSAGRPEIES
;
A
#
# COMPACT_ATOMS: atom_id res chain seq x y z
N MET A 1 8.48 36.34 -9.12
CA MET A 1 7.24 36.14 -8.34
C MET A 1 7.20 37.14 -7.20
N GLY A 2 6.16 37.98 -7.12
CA GLY A 2 5.99 39.04 -6.11
C GLY A 2 4.83 38.82 -5.14
N LEU A 3 4.10 37.70 -5.26
CA LEU A 3 3.05 37.31 -4.33
C LEU A 3 3.67 36.57 -3.15
N ARG A 4 3.28 36.93 -1.93
CA ARG A 4 3.76 36.23 -0.72
C ARG A 4 3.14 34.85 -0.67
N GLU A 5 3.95 33.86 -0.36
CA GLU A 5 3.49 32.50 -0.10
C GLU A 5 2.67 32.46 1.21
N LEU A 6 1.52 31.80 1.17
CA LEU A 6 0.57 31.72 2.30
C LEU A 6 0.84 30.52 3.20
N ASN A 7 1.63 29.55 2.73
CA ASN A 7 2.02 28.43 3.55
C ASN A 7 3.02 28.87 4.63
N VAL A 8 2.57 28.89 5.89
CA VAL A 8 3.37 29.29 7.06
C VAL A 8 4.37 28.22 7.49
N ASP A 9 4.23 26.99 6.99
CA ASP A 9 5.03 25.83 7.39
C ASP A 9 6.22 25.59 6.44
N LEU A 10 6.62 26.59 5.64
CA LEU A 10 7.79 26.47 4.77
C LEU A 10 9.09 26.44 5.57
N THR A 11 9.89 25.40 5.32
CA THR A 11 11.24 25.28 5.87
C THR A 11 12.26 26.01 4.98
N LYS A 12 13.49 26.17 5.47
CA LYS A 12 14.59 26.71 4.66
C LYS A 12 14.88 25.85 3.43
N ASP A 13 14.74 24.54 3.56
CA ASP A 13 14.96 23.60 2.46
C ASP A 13 13.87 23.73 1.39
N HIS A 14 12.61 23.95 1.80
CA HIS A 14 11.53 24.25 0.85
C HIS A 14 11.82 25.51 0.05
N VAL A 15 12.27 26.58 0.73
CA VAL A 15 12.61 27.84 0.07
C VAL A 15 13.78 27.66 -0.88
N ALA A 16 14.85 26.99 -0.46
CA ALA A 16 16.03 26.73 -1.30
C ALA A 16 15.69 25.88 -2.53
N LEU A 17 14.90 24.81 -2.36
CA LEU A 17 14.41 23.98 -3.46
C LEU A 17 13.55 24.79 -4.43
N TRP A 18 12.64 25.61 -3.90
CA TRP A 18 11.78 26.47 -4.70
C TRP A 18 12.58 27.49 -5.51
N GLU A 19 13.59 28.13 -4.92
CA GLU A 19 14.46 29.10 -5.62
C GLU A 19 15.27 28.43 -6.74
N ALA A 20 15.92 27.31 -6.43
CA ALA A 20 16.69 26.54 -7.40
C ALA A 20 15.81 26.04 -8.55
N SER A 21 14.63 25.50 -8.22
CA SER A 21 13.67 25.01 -9.21
C SER A 21 13.08 26.14 -10.05
N THR A 22 12.75 27.28 -9.44
CA THR A 22 12.25 28.47 -10.15
C THR A 22 13.26 28.94 -11.18
N LYS A 23 14.55 29.01 -10.80
CA LYS A 23 15.62 29.35 -11.74
C LYS A 23 15.69 28.38 -12.90
N PHE A 24 15.76 27.07 -12.63
CA PHE A 24 15.82 26.06 -13.69
C PHE A 24 14.61 26.11 -14.63
N PHE A 25 13.39 26.16 -14.08
CA PHE A 25 12.18 26.15 -14.89
C PHE A 25 11.99 27.46 -15.69
N SER A 26 12.41 28.60 -15.16
CA SER A 26 12.35 29.87 -15.88
C SER A 26 13.43 30.02 -16.96
N GLU A 27 14.66 29.55 -16.72
CA GLU A 27 15.78 29.70 -17.64
C GLU A 27 15.89 28.57 -18.68
N VAL A 28 15.33 27.38 -18.39
CA VAL A 28 15.46 26.19 -19.26
C VAL A 28 14.11 25.76 -19.83
N TRP A 29 13.13 25.45 -18.98
CA TRP A 29 11.85 24.88 -19.43
C TRP A 29 11.02 25.86 -20.23
N ARG A 30 10.76 27.04 -19.68
CA ARG A 30 9.86 28.02 -20.30
C ARG A 30 10.37 28.45 -21.69
N PRO A 31 11.66 28.77 -21.92
CA PRO A 31 12.17 29.04 -23.27
C PRO A 31 12.07 27.85 -24.23
N ALA A 32 12.35 26.62 -23.75
CA ALA A 32 12.22 25.42 -24.57
C ALA A 32 10.77 25.19 -25.01
N ALA A 33 9.81 25.32 -24.10
CA ALA A 33 8.39 25.15 -24.39
C ALA A 33 7.86 26.18 -25.41
N ILE A 34 8.31 27.44 -25.33
CA ILE A 34 7.97 28.48 -26.32
C ILE A 34 8.52 28.11 -27.70
N SER A 35 9.76 27.63 -27.77
CA SER A 35 10.39 27.21 -29.02
C SER A 35 9.65 26.03 -29.65
N LEU A 36 9.35 24.99 -28.85
CA LEU A 36 8.66 23.78 -29.29
C LEU A 36 7.22 24.08 -29.76
N ASP A 37 6.49 24.97 -29.09
CA ASP A 37 5.13 25.34 -29.47
C ASP A 37 5.03 25.99 -30.85
N ARG A 38 6.10 26.71 -31.26
CA ARG A 38 6.18 27.42 -32.55
C ARG A 38 6.47 26.50 -33.74
N LEU A 39 6.93 25.26 -33.51
CA LEU A 39 7.18 24.31 -34.59
C LEU A 39 5.87 23.99 -35.31
N ALA A 40 5.90 24.04 -36.64
CA ALA A 40 4.71 23.85 -37.46
C ALA A 40 4.31 22.37 -37.55
N ASP A 41 5.28 21.50 -37.80
CA ASP A 41 5.08 20.04 -37.85
C ASP A 41 5.35 19.42 -36.46
N PRO A 42 4.36 18.75 -35.83
CA PRO A 42 4.54 18.05 -34.56
C PRO A 42 5.63 16.96 -34.58
N LYS A 43 6.07 16.49 -35.75
CA LYS A 43 7.20 15.56 -35.86
C LYS A 43 8.53 16.21 -35.48
N GLU A 44 8.67 17.52 -35.72
CA GLU A 44 9.90 18.25 -35.40
C GLU A 44 10.13 18.35 -33.89
N VAL A 45 9.05 18.33 -33.08
CA VAL A 45 9.12 18.32 -31.61
C VAL A 45 9.94 17.16 -31.08
N ILE A 46 9.89 16.00 -31.72
CA ILE A 46 10.61 14.77 -31.32
C ILE A 46 11.78 14.43 -32.24
N ALA A 47 12.13 15.29 -33.18
CA ALA A 47 13.27 15.07 -34.06
C ALA A 47 14.57 14.95 -33.22
N PRO A 48 15.59 14.18 -33.64
CA PRO A 48 16.80 13.95 -32.84
C PRO A 48 17.53 15.22 -32.37
N GLY A 49 17.46 16.31 -33.15
CA GLY A 49 18.05 17.62 -32.81
C GLY A 49 17.10 18.60 -32.11
N SER A 50 15.91 18.15 -31.68
CA SER A 50 14.94 18.98 -30.97
C SER A 50 15.41 19.35 -29.58
N VAL A 51 15.12 20.59 -29.17
CA VAL A 51 15.37 21.09 -27.81
C VAL A 51 14.60 20.31 -26.73
N LEU A 52 13.58 19.52 -27.11
CA LEU A 52 12.89 18.59 -26.22
C LEU A 52 13.87 17.65 -25.52
N TRP A 53 14.84 17.10 -26.26
CA TRP A 53 15.79 16.15 -25.69
C TRP A 53 16.79 16.82 -24.75
N ASP A 54 17.17 18.07 -25.03
CA ASP A 54 18.03 18.86 -24.14
C ASP A 54 17.34 19.16 -22.81
N VAL A 55 16.07 19.57 -22.85
CA VAL A 55 15.32 19.87 -21.63
C VAL A 55 15.02 18.62 -20.82
N LEU A 56 14.69 17.49 -21.46
CA LEU A 56 14.50 16.21 -20.77
C LEU A 56 15.80 15.72 -20.12
N ARG A 57 16.94 15.73 -20.82
CA ARG A 57 18.24 15.37 -20.23
C ARG A 57 18.55 16.20 -18.99
N LYS A 58 18.48 17.53 -19.09
CA LYS A 58 18.73 18.42 -17.94
C LYS A 58 17.76 18.17 -16.78
N SER A 59 16.51 17.81 -17.07
CA SER A 59 15.56 17.42 -16.02
C SER A 59 15.93 16.11 -15.33
N TYR A 60 16.47 15.14 -16.07
CA TYR A 60 16.93 13.86 -15.54
C TYR A 60 18.24 14.02 -14.76
N GLU A 61 19.18 14.82 -15.26
CA GLU A 61 20.42 15.20 -14.55
C GLU A 61 20.14 15.81 -13.16
N LEU A 62 19.08 16.61 -13.05
CA LEU A 62 18.63 17.22 -11.78
C LEU A 62 17.70 16.31 -10.96
N GLY A 63 17.34 15.13 -11.47
CA GLY A 63 16.53 14.13 -10.78
C GLY A 63 15.03 14.40 -10.77
N TYR A 64 14.51 15.39 -11.51
CA TYR A 64 13.09 15.76 -11.44
C TYR A 64 12.12 14.63 -11.86
N HIS A 65 12.56 13.67 -12.69
CA HIS A 65 11.81 12.46 -13.02
C HIS A 65 11.66 11.50 -11.83
N CYS A 66 12.52 11.62 -10.82
CA CYS A 66 12.55 10.82 -9.60
C CYS A 66 11.79 11.46 -8.42
N SER A 67 11.12 12.60 -8.63
CA SER A 67 10.46 13.37 -7.57
C SER A 67 9.35 12.60 -6.81
N PHE A 68 8.69 11.64 -7.46
CA PHE A 68 7.63 10.80 -6.86
C PHE A 68 8.13 9.43 -6.39
N PHE A 69 9.40 9.10 -6.63
CA PHE A 69 9.94 7.80 -6.29
C PHE A 69 10.38 7.76 -4.83
N PRO A 70 10.16 6.63 -4.13
CA PRO A 70 10.78 6.40 -2.83
C PRO A 70 12.31 6.43 -2.93
N LYS A 71 12.98 6.86 -1.87
CA LYS A 71 14.46 6.93 -1.80
C LYS A 71 15.10 5.58 -2.10
N GLU A 72 14.47 4.49 -1.64
CA GLU A 72 14.93 3.11 -1.78
C GLU A 72 15.03 2.68 -3.25
N CYS A 73 14.26 3.32 -4.12
CA CYS A 73 14.27 3.09 -5.55
C CYS A 73 15.19 4.07 -6.30
N GLY A 74 15.91 4.98 -5.63
CA GLY A 74 16.70 6.05 -6.26
C GLY A 74 15.96 7.40 -6.37
N GLY A 75 14.87 7.58 -5.62
CA GLY A 75 14.11 8.82 -5.55
C GLY A 75 14.84 9.99 -4.88
N MET A 76 14.33 11.21 -5.09
CA MET A 76 14.93 12.46 -4.56
C MET A 76 14.75 12.70 -3.04
N GLU A 77 14.06 11.81 -2.32
CA GLU A 77 13.74 11.96 -0.88
C GLU A 77 12.94 13.25 -0.56
N LEU A 78 12.14 13.74 -1.51
CA LEU A 78 11.31 14.92 -1.29
C LEU A 78 10.11 14.62 -0.38
N ASP A 79 9.80 15.56 0.50
CA ASP A 79 8.53 15.52 1.23
C ASP A 79 7.35 15.96 0.34
N ALA A 80 6.13 15.78 0.84
CA ALA A 80 4.94 15.99 0.04
C ALA A 80 4.74 17.45 -0.40
N LEU A 81 5.20 18.39 0.43
CA LEU A 81 5.10 19.81 0.12
C LEU A 81 6.15 20.20 -0.92
N SER A 82 7.37 19.67 -0.82
CA SER A 82 8.45 19.86 -1.79
C SER A 82 8.04 19.37 -3.18
N VAL A 83 7.45 18.17 -3.26
CA VAL A 83 6.90 17.62 -4.51
C VAL A 83 5.82 18.54 -5.08
N ALA A 84 4.94 19.07 -4.22
CA ALA A 84 3.87 19.96 -4.65
C ALA A 84 4.38 21.30 -5.19
N LEU A 85 5.37 21.91 -4.52
CA LEU A 85 6.00 23.16 -4.95
C LEU A 85 6.70 23.00 -6.30
N VAL A 86 7.45 21.92 -6.48
CA VAL A 86 8.14 21.62 -7.74
C VAL A 86 7.13 21.39 -8.88
N THR A 87 6.08 20.61 -8.64
CA THR A 87 5.06 20.31 -9.66
C THR A 87 4.29 21.56 -10.09
N GLU A 88 3.97 22.45 -9.14
CA GLU A 88 3.35 23.74 -9.45
C GLU A 88 4.28 24.61 -10.30
N LEU A 89 5.58 24.67 -9.99
CA LEU A 89 6.56 25.41 -10.78
C LEU A 89 6.73 24.84 -12.20
N MET A 90 6.70 23.52 -12.34
CA MET A 90 6.68 22.86 -13.66
C MET A 90 5.50 23.35 -14.49
N GLY A 91 4.30 23.38 -13.90
CA GLY A 91 3.10 23.87 -14.56
C GLY A 91 3.09 25.38 -14.82
N TRP A 92 3.70 26.18 -13.95
CA TRP A 92 3.93 27.61 -14.18
C TRP A 92 4.86 27.85 -15.37
N ALA A 93 5.88 27.01 -15.55
CA ALA A 93 6.83 27.18 -16.64
C ALA A 93 6.32 26.64 -17.98
N ALA A 94 5.85 25.40 -18.00
CA ALA A 94 5.45 24.68 -19.21
C ALA A 94 4.63 23.42 -18.85
N PRO A 95 3.28 23.50 -18.79
CA PRO A 95 2.46 22.36 -18.39
C PRO A 95 2.59 21.16 -19.35
N ASP A 96 2.87 21.40 -20.63
CA ASP A 96 3.07 20.36 -21.63
C ASP A 96 4.36 19.56 -21.43
N LEU A 97 5.48 20.22 -21.14
CA LEU A 97 6.71 19.55 -20.72
C LEU A 97 6.55 18.85 -19.37
N ALA A 98 5.78 19.45 -18.46
CA ALA A 98 5.47 18.87 -17.16
C ALA A 98 4.75 17.52 -17.33
N VAL A 99 3.68 17.48 -18.12
CA VAL A 99 2.91 16.26 -18.39
C VAL A 99 3.80 15.23 -19.11
N SER A 100 4.64 15.66 -20.06
CA SER A 100 5.59 14.78 -20.75
C SER A 100 6.54 14.11 -19.77
N LEU A 101 7.12 14.85 -18.83
CA LEU A 101 7.98 14.28 -17.79
C LEU A 101 7.19 13.36 -16.84
N GLY A 102 5.97 13.77 -16.46
CA GLY A 102 5.09 13.00 -15.59
C GLY A 102 4.79 11.61 -16.14
N VAL A 103 4.34 11.51 -17.39
CA VAL A 103 4.00 10.20 -18.00
C VAL A 103 5.24 9.35 -18.31
N CYS A 104 6.44 9.95 -18.38
CA CYS A 104 7.66 9.17 -18.45
C CYS A 104 7.83 8.25 -17.25
N THR A 105 7.34 8.66 -16.07
CA THR A 105 7.47 7.90 -14.83
C THR A 105 6.51 6.72 -14.72
N THR A 106 5.37 6.76 -15.42
CA THR A 106 4.23 5.86 -15.15
C THR A 106 4.55 4.37 -15.25
N PRO A 107 5.24 3.85 -16.28
CA PRO A 107 5.59 2.42 -16.35
C PRO A 107 6.46 1.97 -15.18
N PHE A 108 7.37 2.83 -14.74
CA PHE A 108 8.34 2.55 -13.70
C PHE A 108 7.70 2.65 -12.32
N LEU A 109 6.84 3.65 -12.09
CA LEU A 109 6.10 3.79 -10.84
C LEU A 109 5.25 2.54 -10.55
N TRP A 110 4.55 2.01 -11.56
CA TRP A 110 3.76 0.80 -11.38
C TRP A 110 4.61 -0.48 -11.32
N SER A 111 5.80 -0.47 -11.90
CA SER A 111 6.76 -1.58 -11.78
C SER A 111 7.20 -1.79 -10.32
N ILE A 112 7.16 -0.75 -9.47
CA ILE A 112 7.45 -0.86 -8.02
C ILE A 112 6.55 -1.90 -7.35
N LEU A 113 5.30 -2.04 -7.79
CA LEU A 113 4.35 -2.99 -7.22
C LEU A 113 4.65 -4.45 -7.56
N SER A 114 5.49 -4.70 -8.57
CA SER A 114 5.83 -6.06 -8.98
C SER A 114 6.96 -6.63 -8.13
N PRO A 115 6.84 -7.84 -7.58
CA PRO A 115 7.95 -8.50 -6.88
C PRO A 115 9.02 -9.03 -7.85
N ASP A 116 8.82 -8.91 -9.17
CA ASP A 116 9.73 -9.45 -10.18
C ASP A 116 11.07 -8.69 -10.23
N PRO A 117 12.22 -9.39 -10.11
CA PRO A 117 13.53 -8.75 -10.07
C PRO A 117 13.87 -7.91 -11.32
N GLU A 118 13.41 -8.28 -12.52
CA GLU A 118 13.69 -7.52 -13.74
C GLU A 118 12.92 -6.20 -13.76
N LEU A 119 11.66 -6.20 -13.29
CA LEU A 119 10.88 -4.97 -13.16
C LEU A 119 11.42 -4.06 -12.06
N GLN A 120 11.91 -4.62 -10.95
CA GLN A 120 12.60 -3.84 -9.91
C GLN A 120 13.92 -3.25 -10.42
N GLU A 121 14.66 -3.99 -11.24
CA GLU A 121 15.87 -3.48 -11.88
C GLU A 121 15.55 -2.39 -12.91
N LEU A 122 14.47 -2.52 -13.66
CA LEU A 122 14.00 -1.49 -14.58
C LEU A 122 13.70 -0.17 -13.85
N VAL A 123 13.13 -0.23 -12.64
CA VAL A 123 12.93 0.96 -11.79
C VAL A 123 14.26 1.61 -11.42
N ARG A 124 15.26 0.82 -10.98
CA ARG A 124 16.59 1.36 -10.64
C ARG A 124 17.30 1.97 -11.84
N GLN A 125 17.16 1.36 -13.01
CA GLN A 125 17.72 1.91 -14.24
C GLN A 125 17.06 3.25 -14.60
N PHE A 126 15.74 3.36 -14.44
CA PHE A 126 15.03 4.62 -14.68
C PHE A 126 15.45 5.72 -13.71
N THR A 127 15.54 5.41 -12.43
CA THR A 127 15.90 6.42 -11.42
C THR A 127 17.38 6.82 -11.47
N ALA A 128 18.26 5.93 -11.96
CA ALA A 128 19.66 6.23 -12.23
C ALA A 128 19.91 6.89 -13.59
N ASP A 129 18.90 6.99 -14.47
CA ASP A 129 19.06 7.59 -15.78
C ASP A 129 19.18 9.11 -15.67
N THR A 130 20.32 9.65 -16.11
CA THR A 130 20.57 11.09 -16.22
C THR A 130 20.47 11.58 -17.66
N GLU A 131 20.30 10.68 -18.63
CA GLU A 131 20.39 10.97 -20.07
C GLU A 131 19.04 10.91 -20.77
N ALA A 132 17.94 10.74 -20.03
CA ALA A 132 16.58 10.58 -20.55
C ALA A 132 16.48 9.48 -21.63
N ARG A 133 17.22 8.38 -21.46
CA ARG A 133 17.18 7.19 -22.32
C ARG A 133 15.92 6.38 -22.10
N LEU A 134 15.46 6.31 -20.85
CA LEU A 134 14.26 5.60 -20.43
C LEU A 134 13.11 6.59 -20.35
N THR A 135 12.22 6.52 -21.35
CA THR A 135 11.00 7.32 -21.40
C THR A 135 9.78 6.43 -21.37
N GLY A 136 8.70 6.95 -20.82
CA GLY A 136 7.46 6.21 -20.58
C GLY A 136 6.23 6.90 -21.16
N CYS A 137 5.16 6.11 -21.29
CA CYS A 137 3.81 6.61 -21.53
C CYS A 137 2.77 5.86 -20.68
N TRP A 138 1.66 6.53 -20.41
CA TRP A 138 0.44 5.91 -19.89
C TRP A 138 -0.50 5.55 -21.06
N ALA A 139 -0.53 4.28 -21.43
CA ALA A 139 -1.25 3.79 -22.60
C ALA A 139 -2.60 3.18 -22.17
N ILE A 140 -3.60 4.05 -22.00
CA ILE A 140 -4.94 3.67 -21.54
C ILE A 140 -6.02 3.90 -22.61
N THR A 141 -6.12 5.11 -23.15
CA THR A 141 -7.18 5.53 -24.06
C THR A 141 -7.17 4.73 -25.37
N GLU A 142 -8.36 4.37 -25.84
CA GLU A 142 -8.59 3.64 -27.09
C GLU A 142 -9.52 4.46 -27.99
N PRO A 143 -9.53 4.22 -29.33
CA PRO A 143 -10.35 5.01 -30.25
C PRO A 143 -11.81 5.15 -29.82
N ASP A 144 -12.40 4.07 -29.33
CA ASP A 144 -13.81 4.03 -28.92
C ASP A 144 -14.01 4.13 -27.40
N HIS A 145 -12.93 4.19 -26.60
CA HIS A 145 -13.01 4.26 -25.13
C HIS A 145 -12.06 5.33 -24.55
N GLY A 146 -12.66 6.46 -24.19
CA GLY A 146 -12.03 7.54 -23.42
C GLY A 146 -12.57 7.60 -22.00
N SER A 147 -13.70 8.28 -21.82
CA SER A 147 -14.35 8.48 -20.51
C SER A 147 -14.72 7.19 -19.78
N ASP A 148 -14.95 6.09 -20.51
CA ASP A 148 -15.27 4.78 -19.92
C ASP A 148 -14.18 4.29 -18.96
N TRP A 149 -12.92 4.67 -19.19
CA TRP A 149 -11.79 4.36 -18.31
C TRP A 149 -11.80 5.12 -16.98
N ILE A 150 -12.70 6.08 -16.80
CA ILE A 150 -12.90 6.81 -15.53
C ILE A 150 -14.02 6.16 -14.70
N LEU A 151 -15.03 5.61 -15.38
CA LEU A 151 -16.24 5.06 -14.77
C LEU A 151 -16.13 3.55 -14.48
N PHE A 152 -14.91 3.01 -14.34
CA PHE A 152 -14.69 1.58 -14.12
C PHE A 152 -15.23 1.05 -12.77
N ASP A 153 -15.55 1.94 -11.83
CA ASP A 153 -16.23 1.61 -10.55
C ASP A 153 -17.77 1.68 -10.66
N ASN A 154 -18.31 2.09 -11.81
CA ASN A 154 -19.74 2.20 -12.07
C ASN A 154 -20.35 0.84 -12.44
N VAL A 155 -21.67 0.68 -12.25
CA VAL A 155 -22.41 -0.54 -12.64
C VAL A 155 -22.24 -0.90 -14.12
N MET A 156 -22.05 0.11 -14.99
CA MET A 156 -21.84 -0.09 -16.42
C MET A 156 -20.48 -0.70 -16.76
N ALA A 157 -19.50 -0.65 -15.85
CA ALA A 157 -18.18 -1.23 -16.06
C ALA A 157 -18.20 -2.75 -16.26
N LYS A 158 -19.28 -3.43 -15.86
CA LYS A 158 -19.48 -4.87 -16.03
C LYS A 158 -20.13 -5.24 -17.36
N ASP A 159 -20.65 -4.26 -18.10
CA ASP A 159 -21.29 -4.51 -19.37
C ASP A 159 -20.21 -4.82 -20.44
N PRO A 160 -20.28 -5.99 -21.12
CA PRO A 160 -19.34 -6.35 -22.18
C PRO A 160 -19.25 -5.32 -23.32
N ALA A 161 -20.26 -4.48 -23.52
CA ALA A 161 -20.23 -3.39 -24.50
C ALA A 161 -19.16 -2.33 -24.20
N PHE A 162 -18.67 -2.27 -22.96
CA PHE A 162 -17.63 -1.35 -22.51
C PHE A 162 -16.27 -2.05 -22.35
N ALA A 163 -16.09 -3.26 -22.88
CA ALA A 163 -14.82 -3.97 -22.78
C ALA A 163 -13.71 -3.26 -23.59
N PRO A 164 -12.49 -3.12 -23.04
CA PRO A 164 -11.37 -2.57 -23.80
C PRO A 164 -11.08 -3.37 -25.07
N GLN A 165 -10.73 -2.65 -26.14
CA GLN A 165 -10.39 -3.14 -27.47
C GLN A 165 -8.99 -3.75 -27.52
N VAL A 166 -8.02 -3.22 -26.77
CA VAL A 166 -6.68 -3.83 -26.72
C VAL A 166 -6.75 -5.09 -25.86
N ARG A 167 -6.58 -6.26 -26.47
CA ARG A 167 -6.69 -7.56 -25.80
C ARG A 167 -5.33 -8.16 -25.50
N ALA A 168 -5.19 -8.77 -24.34
CA ALA A 168 -4.05 -9.61 -23.99
C ALA A 168 -4.54 -11.03 -23.68
N VAL A 169 -4.23 -11.99 -24.55
CA VAL A 169 -4.66 -13.38 -24.42
C VAL A 169 -3.51 -14.22 -23.87
N ALA A 170 -3.77 -14.99 -22.80
CA ALA A 170 -2.76 -15.86 -22.22
C ALA A 170 -2.38 -16.99 -23.20
N ASP A 171 -1.08 -17.22 -23.36
CA ASP A 171 -0.50 -18.27 -24.20
C ASP A 171 0.74 -18.84 -23.47
N GLY A 172 0.55 -19.97 -22.79
CA GLY A 172 1.59 -20.61 -21.97
C GLY A 172 2.06 -19.73 -20.81
N ASP A 173 3.35 -19.37 -20.82
CA ASP A 173 4.04 -18.49 -19.87
C ASP A 173 4.03 -17.01 -20.30
N SER A 174 3.27 -16.68 -21.34
CA SER A 174 3.22 -15.34 -21.95
C SER A 174 1.79 -14.85 -22.18
N TYR A 175 1.67 -13.59 -22.58
CA TYR A 175 0.47 -12.99 -23.16
C TYR A 175 0.77 -12.53 -24.59
N VAL A 176 -0.20 -12.68 -25.48
CA VAL A 176 -0.19 -12.12 -26.83
C VAL A 176 -1.15 -10.93 -26.88
N ILE A 177 -0.63 -9.76 -27.21
CA ILE A 177 -1.34 -8.48 -27.20
C ILE A 177 -1.69 -8.06 -28.63
N ASN A 178 -2.96 -7.69 -28.84
CA ASN A 178 -3.47 -7.18 -30.10
C ASN A 178 -4.38 -5.97 -29.87
N GLY A 179 -4.28 -4.96 -30.74
CA GLY A 179 -5.20 -3.82 -30.77
C GLY A 179 -4.50 -2.47 -30.98
N GLN A 180 -5.23 -1.39 -30.71
CA GLN A 180 -4.76 -0.02 -30.90
C GLN A 180 -5.08 0.86 -29.70
N LYS A 181 -4.08 1.59 -29.22
CA LYS A 181 -4.27 2.75 -28.34
C LYS A 181 -4.44 4.02 -29.17
N ALA A 182 -5.27 4.93 -28.65
CA ALA A 182 -5.70 6.13 -29.35
C ALA A 182 -4.54 7.07 -29.67
N ALA A 183 -4.79 8.03 -30.57
CA ALA A 183 -3.81 9.06 -30.93
C ALA A 183 -3.41 9.99 -29.78
N TRP A 184 -4.14 9.91 -28.65
CA TRP A 184 -4.01 10.76 -27.47
C TRP A 184 -3.05 10.20 -26.40
N VAL A 185 -2.30 9.13 -26.69
CA VAL A 185 -1.30 8.61 -25.73
C VAL A 185 -0.13 9.59 -25.63
N SER A 186 -0.03 10.25 -24.47
CA SER A 186 1.07 11.14 -24.10
C SER A 186 2.41 10.41 -24.19
N ASN A 187 3.35 11.00 -24.92
CA ASN A 187 4.64 10.43 -25.33
C ASN A 187 4.57 9.18 -26.20
N GLY A 188 3.39 8.73 -26.64
CA GLY A 188 3.23 7.45 -27.37
C GLY A 188 4.06 7.35 -28.65
N SER A 189 4.40 8.48 -29.27
CA SER A 189 5.26 8.55 -30.45
C SER A 189 6.74 8.28 -30.17
N PHE A 190 7.24 8.51 -28.95
CA PHE A 190 8.67 8.38 -28.64
C PHE A 190 9.02 7.56 -27.37
N ALA A 191 8.06 7.27 -26.49
CA ALA A 191 8.26 6.51 -25.27
C ALA A 191 8.96 5.16 -25.51
N LYS A 192 9.80 4.71 -24.58
CA LYS A 192 10.44 3.39 -24.61
C LYS A 192 9.61 2.31 -23.93
N TYR A 193 8.84 2.67 -22.91
CA TYR A 193 7.99 1.75 -22.16
C TYR A 193 6.56 2.28 -22.06
N ALA A 194 5.58 1.38 -22.03
CA ALA A 194 4.19 1.70 -21.74
C ALA A 194 3.75 1.04 -20.43
N ALA A 195 3.07 1.81 -19.58
CA ALA A 195 2.11 1.25 -18.65
C ALA A 195 0.81 1.05 -19.45
N LEU A 196 0.53 -0.20 -19.83
CA LEU A 196 -0.47 -0.56 -20.82
C LEU A 196 -1.69 -1.21 -20.16
N TRP A 197 -2.84 -0.55 -20.26
CA TRP A 197 -4.11 -1.13 -19.85
C TRP A 197 -4.66 -1.99 -20.99
N VAL A 198 -5.15 -3.19 -20.68
CA VAL A 198 -5.64 -4.17 -21.66
C VAL A 198 -6.91 -4.85 -21.15
N SER A 199 -7.67 -5.48 -22.05
CA SER A 199 -8.71 -6.45 -21.72
C SER A 199 -8.11 -7.85 -21.64
N LEU A 200 -8.28 -8.52 -20.50
CA LEU A 200 -7.95 -9.93 -20.28
C LEU A 200 -9.18 -10.82 -20.47
N ASP A 201 -10.35 -10.33 -20.05
CA ASP A 201 -11.64 -11.02 -20.18
C ASP A 201 -12.74 -10.03 -20.61
N PRO A 202 -13.01 -9.91 -21.93
CA PRO A 202 -14.01 -8.98 -22.47
C PRO A 202 -15.44 -9.25 -21.98
N SER A 203 -15.73 -10.46 -21.50
CA SER A 203 -17.07 -10.80 -21.00
C SER A 203 -17.43 -10.10 -19.68
N LYS A 204 -16.43 -9.47 -19.03
CA LYS A 204 -16.58 -8.73 -17.78
C LYS A 204 -16.51 -7.21 -17.97
N GLY A 205 -16.59 -6.72 -19.21
CA GLY A 205 -16.43 -5.29 -19.51
C GLY A 205 -15.06 -4.76 -19.07
N MET A 206 -15.05 -3.58 -18.47
CA MET A 206 -13.86 -2.94 -17.89
C MET A 206 -13.29 -3.68 -16.68
N GLU A 207 -14.10 -4.41 -15.90
CA GLU A 207 -13.60 -5.18 -14.73
C GLU A 207 -12.72 -6.37 -15.13
N GLY A 208 -12.85 -6.85 -16.38
CA GLY A 208 -11.98 -7.87 -16.96
C GLY A 208 -10.65 -7.34 -17.47
N GLY A 209 -10.23 -6.15 -17.01
CA GLY A 209 -9.00 -5.49 -17.44
C GLY A 209 -7.74 -5.99 -16.75
N GLY A 210 -6.60 -5.61 -17.30
CA GLY A 210 -5.29 -5.80 -16.71
C GLY A 210 -4.33 -4.64 -17.01
N VAL A 211 -3.22 -4.57 -16.29
CA VAL A 211 -2.15 -3.59 -16.50
C VAL A 211 -0.83 -4.32 -16.70
N ALA A 212 -0.15 -4.00 -17.80
CA ALA A 212 1.17 -4.52 -18.14
C ALA A 212 2.22 -3.40 -18.26
N VAL A 213 3.49 -3.73 -18.04
CA VAL A 213 4.64 -2.86 -18.33
C VAL A 213 5.34 -3.42 -19.58
N VAL A 214 5.26 -2.69 -20.69
CA VAL A 214 5.61 -3.23 -22.01
C VAL A 214 6.72 -2.39 -22.67
N PRO A 215 7.87 -2.98 -23.05
CA PRO A 215 8.83 -2.33 -23.94
C PRO A 215 8.20 -2.08 -25.32
N LEU A 216 8.36 -0.86 -25.84
CA LEU A 216 7.72 -0.40 -27.09
C LEU A 216 8.62 -0.56 -28.32
N ASP A 217 9.68 -1.36 -28.21
CA ASP A 217 10.55 -1.81 -29.30
C ASP A 217 10.37 -3.31 -29.62
N LEU A 218 9.45 -3.99 -28.92
CA LEU A 218 9.13 -5.39 -29.20
C LEU A 218 8.58 -5.58 -30.62
N PRO A 219 8.87 -6.72 -31.28
CA PRO A 219 8.27 -7.06 -32.55
C PRO A 219 6.74 -7.01 -32.51
N GLY A 220 6.12 -6.39 -33.51
CA GLY A 220 4.67 -6.19 -33.59
C GLY A 220 4.18 -4.87 -33.01
N VAL A 221 5.03 -4.11 -32.29
CA VAL A 221 4.71 -2.74 -31.87
C VAL A 221 5.00 -1.77 -33.02
N SER A 222 4.02 -0.93 -33.37
CA SER A 222 4.23 0.21 -34.29
C SER A 222 3.52 1.47 -33.79
N ARG A 223 3.88 2.63 -34.33
CA ARG A 223 3.43 3.94 -33.84
C ARG A 223 2.77 4.74 -34.95
N GLY A 224 1.75 5.49 -34.59
CA GLY A 224 1.12 6.44 -35.48
C GLY A 224 1.90 7.76 -35.60
N LYS A 225 1.29 8.73 -36.30
CA LYS A 225 1.91 10.04 -36.52
C LYS A 225 1.65 10.95 -35.30
N PRO A 226 2.61 11.81 -34.93
CA PRO A 226 2.38 12.87 -33.96
C PRO A 226 1.14 13.74 -34.28
N LEU A 227 0.28 13.96 -33.28
CA LEU A 227 -0.91 14.81 -33.41
C LEU A 227 -0.58 16.30 -33.50
N ASN A 228 -1.24 17.00 -34.43
CA ASN A 228 -1.22 18.46 -34.49
C ASN A 228 -2.36 19.04 -33.64
N LYS A 229 -2.01 19.59 -32.48
CA LYS A 229 -2.97 19.98 -31.44
C LYS A 229 -3.09 21.49 -31.29
N LEU A 230 -4.23 21.90 -30.72
CA LEU A 230 -4.49 23.28 -30.29
C LEU A 230 -3.43 23.75 -29.27
N GLY A 231 -3.35 23.06 -28.13
CA GLY A 231 -2.42 23.34 -27.05
C GLY A 231 -1.58 22.10 -26.71
N GLN A 232 -0.69 22.28 -25.74
CA GLN A 232 0.28 21.31 -25.28
C GLN A 232 1.06 20.67 -26.41
N ARG A 233 1.64 21.54 -27.24
CA ARG A 233 2.30 21.15 -28.48
C ARG A 233 3.65 20.49 -28.23
N ALA A 234 4.32 20.79 -27.10
CA ALA A 234 5.55 20.10 -26.70
C ALA A 234 5.29 18.67 -26.19
N LEU A 235 4.10 18.40 -25.63
CA LEU A 235 3.67 17.06 -25.25
C LEU A 235 3.33 16.26 -26.51
N ASN A 236 4.26 15.46 -27.02
CA ASN A 236 3.99 14.70 -28.24
C ASN A 236 3.00 13.56 -27.96
N GLN A 237 2.02 13.37 -28.83
CA GLN A 237 0.96 12.35 -28.68
C GLN A 237 0.77 11.61 -30.00
N GLY A 238 0.56 10.30 -29.95
CA GLY A 238 0.31 9.48 -31.14
C GLY A 238 -0.20 8.08 -30.79
N GLU A 239 -0.71 7.38 -31.80
CA GLU A 239 -1.22 6.03 -31.65
C GLU A 239 -0.11 5.03 -31.34
N ILE A 240 -0.47 3.95 -30.63
CA ILE A 240 0.37 2.76 -30.49
C ILE A 240 -0.44 1.55 -30.95
N TYR A 241 0.10 0.78 -31.89
CA TYR A 241 -0.51 -0.42 -32.44
C TYR A 241 0.25 -1.65 -31.95
N PHE A 242 -0.50 -2.68 -31.58
CA PHE A 242 0.01 -3.97 -31.16
C PHE A 242 -0.53 -5.03 -32.12
N ASP A 243 0.37 -5.68 -32.86
CA ASP A 243 0.08 -6.83 -33.73
C ASP A 243 0.84 -8.05 -33.21
N ASN A 244 0.12 -8.95 -32.53
CA ASN A 244 0.66 -10.18 -31.97
C ASN A 244 1.91 -9.99 -31.07
N VAL A 245 1.93 -8.91 -30.29
CA VAL A 245 3.05 -8.58 -29.41
C VAL A 245 3.08 -9.53 -28.22
N ARG A 246 4.16 -10.30 -28.08
CA ARG A 246 4.30 -11.29 -27.01
C ARG A 246 5.07 -10.71 -25.83
N ILE A 247 4.48 -10.78 -24.63
CA ILE A 247 5.14 -10.41 -23.37
C ILE A 247 5.12 -11.57 -22.38
N PRO A 248 6.15 -11.76 -21.54
CA PRO A 248 6.10 -12.75 -20.47
C PRO A 248 5.08 -12.37 -19.40
N LYS A 249 4.47 -13.36 -18.74
CA LYS A 249 3.45 -13.13 -17.68
C LYS A 249 3.91 -12.19 -16.56
N ARG A 250 5.21 -12.18 -16.23
CA ARG A 250 5.78 -11.30 -15.20
C ARG A 250 5.58 -9.80 -15.48
N MET A 251 5.41 -9.42 -16.75
CA MET A 251 5.16 -8.03 -17.15
C MET A 251 3.70 -7.60 -16.94
N MET A 252 2.78 -8.54 -16.64
CA MET A 252 1.40 -8.24 -16.26
C MET A 252 1.31 -7.99 -14.75
N ILE A 253 1.45 -6.73 -14.35
CA ILE A 253 1.56 -6.31 -12.95
C ILE A 253 0.21 -6.25 -12.22
N ALA A 254 -0.90 -6.19 -12.96
CA ALA A 254 -2.25 -6.28 -12.40
C ALA A 254 -3.14 -7.11 -13.33
N GLN A 255 -3.42 -8.35 -12.94
CA GLN A 255 -4.32 -9.25 -13.68
C GLN A 255 -5.56 -9.68 -12.87
N GLU A 256 -5.49 -9.57 -11.55
CA GLU A 256 -6.60 -9.89 -10.66
C GLU A 256 -7.54 -8.68 -10.53
N PRO A 257 -8.88 -8.85 -10.53
CA PRO A 257 -9.82 -7.74 -10.50
C PRO A 257 -9.58 -6.73 -9.37
N VAL A 258 -9.18 -7.22 -8.19
CA VAL A 258 -8.90 -6.37 -7.03
C VAL A 258 -7.66 -5.51 -7.25
N THR A 259 -6.57 -6.11 -7.75
CA THR A 259 -5.32 -5.40 -8.04
C THR A 259 -5.48 -4.43 -9.21
N PHE A 260 -6.20 -4.84 -10.26
CA PHE A 260 -6.54 -3.97 -11.39
C PHE A 260 -7.32 -2.73 -10.94
N ARG A 261 -8.33 -2.92 -10.08
CA ARG A 261 -9.11 -1.82 -9.51
C ARG A 261 -8.27 -0.92 -8.59
N LEU A 262 -7.37 -1.49 -7.80
CA LEU A 262 -6.46 -0.74 -6.93
C LEU A 262 -5.51 0.13 -7.76
N VAL A 263 -4.85 -0.45 -8.76
CA VAL A 263 -3.92 0.25 -9.66
C VAL A 263 -4.64 1.33 -10.46
N SER A 264 -5.84 1.05 -10.99
CA SER A 264 -6.61 2.03 -11.76
C SER A 264 -7.09 3.21 -10.88
N ASN A 265 -7.58 2.95 -9.67
CA ASN A 265 -7.92 4.03 -8.72
C ASN A 265 -6.69 4.80 -8.25
N GLY A 266 -5.56 4.11 -8.04
CA GLY A 266 -4.28 4.73 -7.69
C GLY A 266 -3.77 5.66 -8.78
N GLN A 267 -3.82 5.22 -10.05
CA GLN A 267 -3.46 6.01 -11.22
C GLN A 267 -4.35 7.25 -11.34
N LEU A 268 -5.66 7.08 -11.16
CA LEU A 268 -6.59 8.20 -11.22
C LEU A 268 -6.34 9.23 -10.11
N CYS A 269 -6.05 8.75 -8.88
CA CYS A 269 -5.70 9.60 -7.75
C CYS A 269 -4.40 10.39 -7.99
N LEU A 270 -3.36 9.71 -8.46
CA LEU A 270 -2.06 10.30 -8.75
C LEU A 270 -2.17 11.34 -9.86
N ALA A 271 -2.73 10.95 -11.01
CA ALA A 271 -2.85 11.81 -12.19
C ALA A 271 -3.66 13.07 -11.88
N ASN A 272 -4.84 12.94 -11.27
CA ASN A 272 -5.68 14.11 -10.95
C ASN A 272 -5.05 15.03 -9.89
N GLY A 273 -4.42 14.46 -8.86
CA GLY A 273 -3.69 15.26 -7.87
C GLY A 273 -2.54 16.05 -8.49
N TRP A 274 -1.77 15.38 -9.36
CA TRP A 274 -0.65 15.98 -10.09
C TRP A 274 -1.12 17.07 -11.06
N MET A 275 -2.15 16.80 -11.86
CA MET A 275 -2.76 17.75 -12.79
C MET A 275 -3.36 18.96 -12.08
N GLY A 276 -3.96 18.75 -10.90
CA GLY A 276 -4.41 19.85 -10.04
C GLY A 276 -3.27 20.82 -9.71
N MET A 277 -2.11 20.31 -9.29
CA MET A 277 -0.95 21.15 -8.97
C MET A 277 -0.34 21.82 -10.21
N CYS A 278 -0.17 21.06 -11.29
CA CYS A 278 0.38 21.57 -12.54
C CYS A 278 -0.48 22.73 -13.09
N PHE A 279 -1.80 22.56 -13.15
CA PHE A 279 -2.68 23.60 -13.70
C PHE A 279 -2.97 24.75 -12.72
N ALA A 280 -2.81 24.55 -11.41
CA ALA A 280 -2.72 25.68 -10.48
C ALA A 280 -1.50 26.57 -10.78
N GLY A 281 -0.36 25.96 -11.13
CA GLY A 281 0.83 26.67 -11.61
C GLY A 281 0.61 27.38 -12.95
N CYS A 282 -0.05 26.73 -13.90
CA CYS A 282 -0.44 27.33 -15.19
C CYS A 282 -1.35 28.55 -14.99
N ALA A 283 -2.31 28.48 -14.06
CA ALA A 283 -3.17 29.60 -13.70
C ALA A 283 -2.36 30.76 -13.09
N LEU A 284 -1.39 30.46 -12.22
CA LEU A 284 -0.47 31.46 -11.66
C LEU A 284 0.34 32.14 -12.76
N ALA A 285 0.84 31.40 -13.75
CA ALA A 285 1.56 31.97 -14.88
C ALA A 285 0.69 32.97 -15.65
N ALA A 286 -0.55 32.62 -15.99
CA ALA A 286 -1.48 33.52 -16.66
C ALA A 286 -1.74 34.81 -15.87
N LEU A 287 -1.90 34.71 -14.54
CA LEU A 287 -2.07 35.86 -13.66
C LEU A 287 -0.83 36.78 -13.67
N GLU A 288 0.36 36.21 -13.57
CA GLU A 288 1.60 37.00 -13.55
C GLU A 288 1.84 37.73 -14.89
N GLU A 289 1.63 37.05 -16.02
CA GLU A 289 1.73 37.67 -17.35
C GLU A 289 0.74 38.85 -17.48
N ALA A 290 -0.51 38.67 -17.06
CA ALA A 290 -1.52 39.72 -17.09
C ALA A 290 -1.19 40.90 -16.17
N LEU A 291 -0.71 40.62 -14.96
CA LEU A 291 -0.35 41.63 -13.98
C LEU A 291 0.83 42.48 -14.47
N GLU A 292 1.86 41.84 -15.02
CA GLU A 292 3.04 42.55 -15.52
C GLU A 292 2.71 43.41 -16.74
N TYR A 293 1.93 42.87 -17.68
CA TYR A 293 1.45 43.64 -18.82
C TYR A 293 0.58 44.83 -18.40
N ALA A 294 -0.27 44.63 -17.38
CA ALA A 294 -1.15 45.69 -16.90
C ALA A 294 -0.40 46.88 -16.28
N LYS A 295 0.73 46.60 -15.61
CA LYS A 295 1.59 47.61 -14.98
C LYS A 295 2.41 48.43 -15.97
N THR A 296 2.61 47.93 -17.18
CA THR A 296 3.51 48.54 -18.18
C THR A 296 2.77 49.16 -19.37
N ARG A 297 1.64 48.57 -19.79
CA ARG A 297 0.85 49.06 -20.94
C ARG A 297 0.10 50.35 -20.61
N VAL A 298 0.22 51.38 -21.45
CA VAL A 298 -0.48 52.68 -21.28
C VAL A 298 -1.64 52.83 -22.28
N GLN A 299 -2.84 53.18 -21.77
CA GLN A 299 -4.01 53.63 -22.54
C GLN A 299 -4.83 54.63 -21.71
N GLY A 300 -5.46 55.59 -22.38
CA GLY A 300 -6.21 56.65 -21.70
C GLY A 300 -5.33 57.50 -20.76
N GLY A 301 -4.06 57.68 -21.12
CA GLY A 301 -3.10 58.53 -20.40
C GLY A 301 -2.47 57.94 -19.13
N ARG A 302 -2.73 56.66 -18.81
CA ARG A 302 -2.17 55.97 -17.63
C ARG A 302 -1.95 54.49 -17.90
N VAL A 303 -1.23 53.79 -17.02
CA VAL A 303 -1.08 52.34 -17.11
C VAL A 303 -2.44 51.66 -16.99
N ILE A 304 -2.67 50.56 -17.73
CA ILE A 304 -3.99 49.94 -17.78
C ILE A 304 -4.39 49.35 -16.42
N TYR A 305 -3.42 49.01 -15.57
CA TYR A 305 -3.66 48.64 -14.17
C TYR A 305 -4.48 49.68 -13.42
N ASP A 306 -4.37 50.97 -13.72
CA ASP A 306 -5.11 52.02 -13.00
C ASP A 306 -6.59 52.15 -13.36
N HIS A 307 -7.05 51.41 -14.37
CA HIS A 307 -8.46 51.38 -14.73
C HIS A 307 -9.21 50.42 -13.79
N GLN A 308 -10.30 50.89 -13.19
CA GLN A 308 -11.06 50.13 -12.18
C GLN A 308 -11.45 48.72 -12.65
N ALA A 309 -11.92 48.61 -13.91
CA ALA A 309 -12.31 47.32 -14.49
C ALA A 309 -11.14 46.32 -14.58
N VAL A 310 -9.91 46.79 -14.81
CA VAL A 310 -8.71 45.94 -14.86
C VAL A 310 -8.30 45.52 -13.45
N LYS A 311 -8.34 46.42 -12.46
CA LYS A 311 -8.07 46.07 -11.04
C LYS A 311 -9.00 44.97 -10.54
N LEU A 312 -10.30 45.09 -10.82
CA LEU A 312 -11.30 44.10 -10.44
C LEU A 312 -11.01 42.73 -11.06
N LYS A 313 -10.67 42.69 -12.36
CA LYS A 313 -10.30 41.44 -13.05
C LYS A 313 -9.06 40.79 -12.45
N ILE A 314 -7.99 41.57 -12.24
CA ILE A 314 -6.74 41.05 -11.66
C ILE A 314 -6.97 40.47 -10.27
N PHE A 315 -7.78 41.14 -9.43
CA PHE A 315 -8.05 40.64 -8.09
C PHE A 315 -8.92 39.38 -8.09
N ASP A 316 -9.93 39.29 -8.97
CA ASP A 316 -10.73 38.08 -9.15
C ASP A 316 -9.89 36.88 -9.63
N MET A 317 -8.97 37.14 -10.58
CA MET A 317 -7.99 36.15 -11.03
C MET A 317 -7.12 35.69 -9.85
N PHE A 318 -6.58 36.62 -9.06
CA PHE A 318 -5.78 36.33 -7.86
C PHE A 318 -6.52 35.44 -6.85
N VAL A 319 -7.74 35.82 -6.44
CA VAL A 319 -8.55 35.04 -5.48
C VAL A 319 -8.71 33.60 -5.93
N SER A 320 -8.91 33.41 -7.23
CA SER A 320 -9.18 32.09 -7.79
C SER A 320 -7.94 31.24 -7.92
N VAL A 321 -6.82 31.84 -8.33
CA VAL A 321 -5.52 31.16 -8.37
C VAL A 321 -5.15 30.67 -6.97
N GLU A 322 -5.30 31.51 -5.95
CA GLU A 322 -5.00 31.11 -4.57
C GLU A 322 -5.91 30.00 -4.06
N ALA A 323 -7.21 30.03 -4.39
CA ALA A 323 -8.14 28.96 -4.05
C ALA A 323 -7.73 27.62 -4.70
N ALA A 324 -7.37 27.63 -5.98
CA ALA A 324 -6.91 26.44 -6.71
C ALA A 324 -5.60 25.89 -6.13
N ARG A 325 -4.59 26.76 -5.94
CA ARG A 325 -3.28 26.39 -5.35
C ARG A 325 -3.46 25.78 -3.96
N SER A 326 -4.28 26.39 -3.11
CA SER A 326 -4.54 25.92 -1.75
C SER A 326 -5.16 24.51 -1.74
N LEU A 327 -6.21 24.29 -2.55
CA LEU A 327 -6.84 22.97 -2.62
C LEU A 327 -5.86 21.92 -3.18
N ALA A 328 -5.21 22.22 -4.31
CA ALA A 328 -4.33 21.27 -4.99
C ALA A 328 -3.17 20.80 -4.10
N ARG A 329 -2.48 21.73 -3.42
CA ARG A 329 -1.39 21.39 -2.49
C ARG A 329 -1.88 20.56 -1.31
N ARG A 330 -2.99 20.96 -0.69
CA ARG A 330 -3.55 20.23 0.47
C ARG A 330 -3.92 18.79 0.09
N VAL A 331 -4.54 18.61 -1.07
CA VAL A 331 -4.90 17.28 -1.58
C VAL A 331 -3.66 16.45 -1.91
N ALA A 332 -2.65 17.04 -2.53
CA ALA A 332 -1.40 16.35 -2.83
C ALA A 332 -0.70 15.89 -1.54
N VAL A 333 -0.52 16.78 -0.56
CA VAL A 333 0.06 16.44 0.75
C VAL A 333 -0.71 15.31 1.43
N TYR A 334 -2.03 15.43 1.47
CA TYR A 334 -2.90 14.42 2.10
C TYR A 334 -2.79 13.05 1.41
N ASN A 335 -2.91 12.99 0.08
CA ASN A 335 -2.85 11.73 -0.66
C ASN A 335 -1.45 11.10 -0.63
N MET A 336 -0.39 11.90 -0.60
CA MET A 336 0.97 11.37 -0.42
C MET A 336 1.15 10.75 0.97
N ALA A 337 0.59 11.38 2.01
CA ALA A 337 0.59 10.81 3.36
C ALA A 337 -0.18 9.47 3.42
N LEU A 338 -1.37 9.39 2.80
CA LEU A 338 -2.13 8.14 2.69
C LEU A 338 -1.33 7.06 1.96
N THR A 339 -0.68 7.41 0.85
CA THR A 339 0.15 6.48 0.07
C THR A 339 1.30 5.93 0.91
N ARG A 340 2.00 6.79 1.66
CA ARG A 340 3.08 6.37 2.59
C ARG A 340 2.57 5.45 3.71
N GLN A 341 1.31 5.57 4.08
CA GLN A 341 0.64 4.71 5.07
C GLN A 341 0.00 3.46 4.45
N MET A 342 0.24 3.18 3.16
CA MET A 342 -0.38 2.09 2.41
C MET A 342 -1.93 2.13 2.46
N GLN A 343 -2.50 3.34 2.55
CA GLN A 343 -3.93 3.57 2.53
C GLN A 343 -4.39 3.96 1.12
N PRO A 344 -5.61 3.56 0.71
CA PRO A 344 -6.17 4.00 -0.56
C PRO A 344 -6.24 5.53 -0.64
N GLY A 345 -5.74 6.09 -1.73
CA GLY A 345 -5.82 7.53 -1.97
C GLY A 345 -7.26 8.02 -2.01
N ALA A 346 -7.47 9.26 -1.56
CA ALA A 346 -8.77 9.89 -1.59
C ALA A 346 -9.05 10.48 -2.99
N VAL A 347 -9.42 9.58 -3.91
CA VAL A 347 -9.61 9.86 -5.35
C VAL A 347 -10.54 11.04 -5.61
N HIS A 348 -11.65 11.15 -4.87
CA HIS A 348 -12.63 12.23 -5.04
C HIS A 348 -12.04 13.63 -4.70
N TYR A 349 -11.11 13.72 -3.75
CA TYR A 349 -10.40 14.97 -3.47
C TYR A 349 -9.40 15.31 -4.59
N ALA A 350 -8.73 14.30 -5.17
CA ALA A 350 -7.86 14.49 -6.33
C ALA A 350 -8.65 15.03 -7.54
N MET A 351 -9.82 14.45 -7.82
CA MET A 351 -10.75 14.93 -8.87
C MET A 351 -11.17 16.37 -8.63
N ALA A 352 -11.59 16.71 -7.41
CA ALA A 352 -12.00 18.07 -7.06
C ALA A 352 -10.85 19.09 -7.26
N ALA A 353 -9.62 18.71 -6.88
CA ALA A 353 -8.44 19.54 -7.11
C ALA A 353 -8.15 19.75 -8.61
N LYS A 354 -8.21 18.69 -9.43
CA LYS A 354 -8.02 18.77 -10.88
C LYS A 354 -9.07 19.66 -11.54
N ILE A 355 -10.34 19.43 -11.25
CA ILE A 355 -11.45 20.20 -11.83
C ILE A 355 -11.28 21.68 -11.47
N LEU A 356 -11.12 22.02 -10.19
CA LEU A 356 -10.98 23.41 -9.76
C LEU A 356 -9.79 24.10 -10.43
N SER A 357 -8.64 23.43 -10.50
CA SER A 357 -7.41 24.02 -10.99
C SER A 357 -7.41 24.20 -12.51
N THR A 358 -7.94 23.23 -13.26
CA THR A 358 -8.04 23.33 -14.73
C THR A 358 -9.08 24.36 -15.17
N GLU A 359 -10.24 24.42 -14.54
CA GLU A 359 -11.25 25.48 -14.74
C GLU A 359 -10.66 26.86 -14.44
N THR A 360 -9.92 26.98 -13.33
CA THR A 360 -9.26 28.22 -12.94
C THR A 360 -8.20 28.63 -13.95
N ALA A 361 -7.34 27.71 -14.39
CA ALA A 361 -6.32 27.98 -15.40
C ALA A 361 -6.94 28.52 -16.69
N PHE A 362 -7.99 27.88 -17.20
CA PHE A 362 -8.65 28.30 -18.42
C PHE A 362 -9.31 29.68 -18.27
N ARG A 363 -10.04 29.89 -17.17
CA ARG A 363 -10.72 31.18 -16.91
C ARG A 363 -9.73 32.32 -16.74
N VAL A 364 -8.65 32.11 -15.97
CA VAL A 364 -7.61 33.12 -15.72
C VAL A 364 -6.84 33.43 -17.00
N ALA A 365 -6.46 32.42 -17.79
CA ALA A 365 -5.82 32.63 -19.09
C ALA A 365 -6.73 33.38 -20.08
N SER A 366 -8.03 33.09 -20.09
CA SER A 366 -9.01 33.81 -20.91
C SER A 366 -9.13 35.29 -20.51
N GLN A 367 -9.21 35.59 -19.20
CA GLN A 367 -9.20 36.98 -18.72
C GLN A 367 -7.89 37.68 -19.01
N ALA A 368 -6.76 36.98 -18.92
CA ALA A 368 -5.47 37.51 -19.27
C ALA A 368 -5.40 37.91 -20.76
N ILE A 369 -5.88 37.09 -21.69
CA ILE A 369 -6.03 37.48 -23.11
C ILE A 369 -6.83 38.79 -23.23
N GLN A 370 -7.94 38.91 -22.49
CA GLN A 370 -8.76 40.11 -22.51
C GLN A 370 -8.02 41.36 -21.99
N ILE A 371 -7.14 41.23 -20.99
CA ILE A 371 -6.29 42.30 -20.46
C ILE A 371 -5.21 42.70 -21.48
N PHE A 372 -4.63 41.72 -22.18
CA PHE A 372 -3.67 41.99 -23.26
C PHE A 372 -4.33 42.67 -24.48
N GLY A 373 -5.63 42.45 -24.70
CA GLY A 373 -6.36 42.95 -25.86
C GLY A 373 -5.89 42.25 -27.14
N GLY A 374 -5.76 42.98 -28.25
CA GLY A 374 -5.30 42.40 -29.53
C GLY A 374 -3.95 41.69 -29.44
N ASN A 375 -3.05 42.16 -28.56
CA ASN A 375 -1.76 41.52 -28.32
C ASN A 375 -1.91 40.09 -27.74
N GLY A 376 -2.96 39.82 -26.98
CA GLY A 376 -3.21 38.50 -26.38
C GLY A 376 -3.66 37.45 -27.38
N LEU A 377 -3.98 37.86 -28.61
CA LEU A 377 -4.31 36.97 -29.73
C LEU A 377 -3.12 36.72 -30.67
N SER A 378 -1.94 37.27 -30.33
CA SER A 378 -0.72 37.14 -31.12
C SER A 378 0.26 36.15 -30.48
N LYS A 379 0.94 35.35 -31.32
CA LYS A 379 2.01 34.42 -30.91
C LYS A 379 3.30 35.13 -30.44
N GLU A 380 3.32 36.46 -30.48
CA GLU A 380 4.39 37.28 -29.89
C GLU A 380 4.36 37.26 -28.35
N TYR A 381 3.19 37.00 -27.74
CA TYR A 381 3.03 36.95 -26.29
C TYR A 381 2.70 35.53 -25.82
N LEU A 382 3.31 35.13 -24.70
CA LEU A 382 3.16 33.78 -24.14
C LEU A 382 1.70 33.45 -23.76
N ILE A 383 0.88 34.44 -23.46
CA ILE A 383 -0.45 34.24 -22.88
C ILE A 383 -1.40 33.42 -23.79
N GLU A 384 -1.25 33.52 -25.11
CA GLU A 384 -2.06 32.74 -26.06
C GLU A 384 -1.73 31.24 -25.97
N LYS A 385 -0.45 30.89 -25.76
CA LYS A 385 -0.03 29.50 -25.50
C LYS A 385 -0.63 29.00 -24.19
N ILE A 386 -0.50 29.75 -23.10
CA ILE A 386 -1.05 29.38 -21.79
C ILE A 386 -2.56 29.12 -21.89
N PHE A 387 -3.30 29.95 -22.63
CA PHE A 387 -4.72 29.74 -22.89
C PHE A 387 -5.01 28.43 -23.64
N ARG A 388 -4.26 28.13 -24.71
CA ARG A 388 -4.42 26.89 -25.48
C ARG A 388 -4.10 25.65 -24.64
N ASP A 389 -3.06 25.73 -23.81
CA ASP A 389 -2.66 24.64 -22.91
C ASP A 389 -3.72 24.39 -21.83
N ALA A 390 -4.21 25.47 -21.19
CA ALA A 390 -5.27 25.39 -20.19
C ALA A 390 -6.59 24.87 -20.78
N ARG A 391 -6.89 25.16 -22.04
CA ARG A 391 -8.07 24.62 -22.72
C ARG A 391 -8.00 23.10 -22.87
N ALA A 392 -6.82 22.54 -23.17
CA ALA A 392 -6.64 21.09 -23.33
C ALA A 392 -6.87 20.35 -21.99
N ALA A 393 -6.44 20.94 -20.89
CA ALA A 393 -6.50 20.37 -19.53
C ALA A 393 -7.92 20.05 -19.02
N LEU A 394 -8.94 20.73 -19.56
CA LEU A 394 -10.34 20.45 -19.24
C LEU A 394 -10.79 19.05 -19.71
N ILE A 395 -10.06 18.45 -20.66
CA ILE A 395 -10.44 17.21 -21.36
C ILE A 395 -9.55 16.04 -20.93
N GLU A 396 -8.24 16.23 -20.87
CA GLU A 396 -7.28 15.15 -20.61
C GLU A 396 -7.29 14.65 -19.15
N ASP A 397 -6.73 13.46 -18.94
CA ASP A 397 -6.67 12.73 -17.65
C ASP A 397 -8.03 12.60 -16.95
N GLY A 398 -9.08 12.53 -17.77
CA GLY A 398 -10.49 12.54 -17.39
C GLY A 398 -11.12 13.91 -17.65
N VAL A 399 -12.12 13.95 -18.53
CA VAL A 399 -12.88 15.19 -18.76
C VAL A 399 -13.58 15.60 -17.46
N ASN A 400 -13.56 16.91 -17.15
CA ASN A 400 -14.03 17.43 -15.87
C ASN A 400 -15.44 16.95 -15.49
N ASP A 401 -16.35 16.87 -16.46
CA ASP A 401 -17.73 16.40 -16.24
C ASP A 401 -17.79 14.93 -15.81
N THR A 402 -17.01 14.05 -16.45
CA THR A 402 -16.96 12.63 -16.10
C THR A 402 -16.33 12.42 -14.72
N LEU A 403 -15.27 13.18 -14.40
CA LEU A 403 -14.67 13.17 -13.07
C LEU A 403 -15.65 13.67 -12.00
N ALA A 404 -16.46 14.68 -12.30
CA ALA A 404 -17.48 15.18 -11.39
C ALA A 404 -18.57 14.14 -11.13
N ILE A 405 -18.98 13.38 -12.16
CA ILE A 405 -19.93 12.26 -12.04
C ILE A 405 -19.36 11.17 -11.12
N ASP A 406 -18.12 10.70 -11.36
CA ASP A 406 -17.48 9.69 -10.50
C ASP A 406 -17.26 10.21 -9.07
N GLY A 407 -16.84 11.46 -8.93
CA GLY A 407 -16.73 12.14 -7.64
C GLY A 407 -18.05 12.14 -6.87
N ALA A 408 -19.16 12.47 -7.53
CA ALA A 408 -20.49 12.45 -6.92
C ALA A 408 -20.92 11.03 -6.49
N ASP A 409 -20.66 10.02 -7.31
CA ASP A 409 -20.93 8.62 -6.97
C ASP A 409 -20.13 8.15 -5.74
N ARG A 410 -18.85 8.55 -5.64
CA ARG A 410 -18.02 8.27 -4.46
C ARG A 410 -18.53 8.94 -3.20
N LEU A 411 -19.02 10.18 -3.28
CA LEU A 411 -19.65 10.87 -2.17
C LEU A 411 -20.92 10.16 -1.71
N ARG A 412 -21.78 9.75 -2.66
CA ARG A 412 -23.03 9.01 -2.37
C ARG A 412 -22.79 7.70 -1.61
N GLN A 413 -21.69 7.01 -1.89
CA GLN A 413 -21.32 5.75 -1.22
C GLN A 413 -20.92 5.91 0.26
N GLY A 414 -20.92 7.13 0.82
CA GLY A 414 -20.72 7.35 2.24
C GLY A 414 -19.25 7.35 2.69
N ARG A 415 -18.30 7.54 1.76
CA ARG A 415 -16.89 7.82 2.10
C ARG A 415 -16.67 9.23 2.65
N SER A 416 -17.75 9.97 2.90
CA SER A 416 -17.80 11.39 3.22
C SER A 416 -18.60 11.67 4.49
N ARG A 417 -18.24 11.04 5.61
CA ARG A 417 -18.41 11.75 6.88
C ARG A 417 -17.27 12.75 6.97
N TRP A 418 -17.60 14.02 7.20
CA TRP A 418 -16.66 15.01 7.74
C TRP A 418 -16.21 14.49 9.11
N VAL A 419 -15.29 13.55 9.11
CA VAL A 419 -14.57 13.16 10.32
C VAL A 419 -13.46 14.20 10.42
N VAL A 420 -13.75 15.30 11.09
CA VAL A 420 -12.67 15.99 11.81
C VAL A 420 -12.22 14.97 12.84
N ASP A 421 -11.25 14.16 12.46
CA ASP A 421 -10.66 13.23 13.39
C ASP A 421 -9.91 14.09 14.41
N ALA A 422 -10.54 14.32 15.56
CA ALA A 422 -9.94 15.05 16.65
C ALA A 422 -8.59 14.43 17.05
N ALA A 423 -8.40 13.12 16.81
CA ALA A 423 -7.11 12.46 16.99
C ALA A 423 -6.11 12.80 15.86
N ALA A 424 -6.54 13.06 14.62
CA ALA A 424 -5.65 13.52 13.55
C ALA A 424 -5.24 14.99 13.73
N VAL A 425 -6.14 15.84 14.26
CA VAL A 425 -5.81 17.23 14.65
C VAL A 425 -4.88 17.22 15.86
N GLN A 426 -5.13 16.40 16.88
CA GLN A 426 -4.23 16.22 18.02
C GLN A 426 -2.90 15.54 17.64
N ALA A 427 -2.88 14.65 16.65
CA ALA A 427 -1.66 14.07 16.11
C ALA A 427 -0.84 15.08 15.31
N ALA A 428 -1.50 15.99 14.57
CA ALA A 428 -0.84 17.11 13.90
C ALA A 428 -0.31 18.15 14.90
N GLU A 429 -1.04 18.44 15.98
CA GLU A 429 -0.56 19.31 17.08
C GLU A 429 0.56 18.64 17.90
N ALA A 430 0.51 17.32 18.09
CA ALA A 430 1.60 16.55 18.71
C ALA A 430 2.84 16.49 17.79
N ALA A 431 2.65 16.45 16.46
CA ALA A 431 3.72 16.52 15.48
C ALA A 431 4.32 17.93 15.36
N ALA A 432 3.51 18.98 15.50
CA ALA A 432 3.96 20.38 15.46
C ALA A 432 4.55 20.86 16.80
N GLY A 433 4.15 20.26 17.93
CA GLY A 433 4.66 20.55 19.28
C GLY A 433 5.97 19.82 19.63
N ALA A 434 6.40 18.86 18.82
CA ALA A 434 7.66 18.17 18.99
C ALA A 434 8.77 18.88 18.21
N GLY A 435 9.19 20.03 18.74
CA GLY A 435 10.53 20.56 18.47
C GLY A 435 11.59 19.61 19.03
N ALA A 436 11.89 18.55 18.29
CA ALA A 436 13.07 17.72 18.46
C ALA A 436 13.46 17.16 17.09
N ALA A 437 14.56 17.69 16.54
CA ALA A 437 15.28 17.00 15.48
C ALA A 437 15.67 15.59 15.97
N ALA A 438 15.30 14.53 15.26
CA ALA A 438 15.91 13.21 15.42
C ALA A 438 15.61 12.33 14.20
N ALA A 439 16.67 11.71 13.66
CA ALA A 439 16.67 10.85 12.49
C ALA A 439 15.61 9.73 12.56
N GLY A 440 14.95 9.46 11.44
CA GLY A 440 14.19 8.21 11.27
C GLY A 440 15.13 7.01 11.45
N MET A 441 14.60 5.92 12.01
CA MET A 441 15.32 4.64 12.14
C MET A 441 16.00 4.30 10.81
N THR A 442 17.32 4.24 10.82
CA THR A 442 18.14 3.91 9.66
C THR A 442 17.96 2.44 9.27
N TRP A 443 18.39 2.07 8.06
CA TRP A 443 18.42 0.65 7.69
C TRP A 443 19.29 -0.15 8.65
N GLU A 444 20.41 0.42 9.10
CA GLU A 444 21.34 -0.20 10.04
C GLU A 444 20.69 -0.50 11.40
N GLU A 445 19.70 0.31 11.81
CA GLU A 445 18.91 0.10 13.03
C GLU A 445 17.71 -0.83 12.83
N PHE A 446 17.13 -0.87 11.62
CA PHE A 446 15.97 -1.70 11.30
C PHE A 446 16.35 -3.12 10.88
N GLU A 447 17.43 -3.28 10.13
CA GLU A 447 17.93 -4.55 9.62
C GLU A 447 18.00 -5.60 10.72
N PRO A 448 18.58 -5.36 11.92
CA PRO A 448 18.61 -6.36 12.99
C PRO A 448 17.23 -6.82 13.50
N ILE A 449 16.18 -6.01 13.31
CA ILE A 449 14.78 -6.28 13.72
C ILE A 449 14.07 -7.21 12.72
N VAL A 450 14.54 -7.27 11.48
CA VAL A 450 13.91 -8.00 10.37
C VAL A 450 14.83 -9.05 9.74
N ARG A 451 16.13 -8.95 10.04
CA ARG A 451 17.25 -9.78 9.60
C ARG A 451 18.17 -10.02 10.79
N PRO A 452 17.87 -11.03 11.61
CA PRO A 452 18.89 -11.57 12.48
C PRO A 452 20.14 -11.94 11.66
N LYS A 453 21.33 -11.73 12.21
CA LYS A 453 22.57 -12.07 11.51
C LYS A 453 22.60 -13.57 11.15
N PRO A 454 23.11 -13.94 9.97
CA PRO A 454 23.26 -15.35 9.62
C PRO A 454 24.04 -16.11 10.69
N GLY A 455 23.54 -17.29 11.08
CA GLY A 455 24.16 -18.13 12.11
C GLY A 455 23.90 -17.70 13.56
N THR A 456 23.14 -16.63 13.82
CA THR A 456 22.79 -16.23 15.19
C THR A 456 21.43 -16.74 15.66
N VAL A 457 20.58 -17.23 14.76
CA VAL A 457 19.29 -17.84 15.10
C VAL A 457 19.45 -19.34 15.10
N HIS A 458 19.29 -19.94 16.27
CA HIS A 458 19.38 -21.39 16.46
C HIS A 458 18.00 -21.96 16.62
N MET A 459 17.65 -22.85 15.69
CA MET A 459 16.37 -23.54 15.71
C MET A 459 16.42 -24.70 16.70
N GLY A 460 15.30 -24.94 17.37
CA GLY A 460 15.14 -26.03 18.30
C GLY A 460 15.49 -27.39 17.70
N VAL A 461 16.33 -28.15 18.40
CA VAL A 461 16.75 -29.49 18.00
C VAL A 461 16.06 -30.51 18.89
N MET A 462 15.38 -31.47 18.28
CA MET A 462 14.73 -32.57 18.98
C MET A 462 15.24 -33.91 18.48
N LYS A 463 15.20 -34.91 19.36
CA LYS A 463 15.49 -36.29 19.02
C LYS A 463 14.35 -37.19 19.46
N ALA A 464 14.12 -38.23 18.67
CA ALA A 464 13.35 -39.38 19.08
C ALA A 464 14.31 -40.48 19.52
N ASP A 465 14.04 -41.07 20.69
CA ASP A 465 14.72 -42.24 21.23
C ASP A 465 14.14 -43.48 20.53
N PRO A 466 14.90 -44.15 19.64
CA PRO A 466 14.41 -45.30 18.88
C PRO A 466 13.96 -46.45 19.78
N ASP A 467 14.63 -46.65 20.92
CA ASP A 467 14.39 -47.78 21.82
C ASP A 467 13.09 -47.62 22.62
N LYS A 468 12.60 -46.37 22.74
CA LYS A 468 11.32 -46.05 23.41
C LYS A 468 10.18 -45.80 22.43
N CYS A 469 10.47 -45.51 21.16
CA CYS A 469 9.46 -45.06 20.22
C CYS A 469 8.42 -46.15 19.93
N THR A 470 7.13 -45.78 19.94
CA THR A 470 6.02 -46.68 19.57
C THR A 470 5.56 -46.52 18.13
N HIS A 471 6.28 -45.75 17.31
CA HIS A 471 5.95 -45.47 15.90
C HIS A 471 4.57 -44.81 15.66
N CYS A 472 3.90 -44.31 16.71
CA CYS A 472 2.52 -43.79 16.64
C CYS A 472 2.33 -42.47 15.86
N GLY A 473 3.40 -41.76 15.50
CA GLY A 473 3.35 -40.53 14.71
C GLY A 473 2.70 -39.31 15.38
N LEU A 474 2.31 -39.38 16.66
CA LEU A 474 1.63 -38.28 17.35
C LEU A 474 2.46 -36.99 17.43
N CYS A 475 3.79 -37.10 17.52
CA CYS A 475 4.69 -35.94 17.48
C CYS A 475 4.64 -35.20 16.13
N ILE A 476 4.48 -35.93 15.01
CA ILE A 476 4.33 -35.39 13.65
C ILE A 476 2.98 -34.69 13.52
N LEU A 477 1.91 -35.38 13.91
CA LEU A 477 0.56 -34.84 13.83
C LEU A 477 0.40 -33.61 14.72
N ASN A 478 0.93 -33.62 15.94
CA ASN A 478 0.77 -32.52 16.89
C ASN A 478 1.68 -31.31 16.61
N CYS A 479 2.70 -31.46 15.76
CA CYS A 479 3.66 -30.40 15.52
C CYS A 479 3.00 -29.18 14.86
N PRO A 480 2.98 -28.00 15.50
CA PRO A 480 2.38 -26.79 14.95
C PRO A 480 3.07 -26.28 13.67
N PHE A 481 4.35 -26.58 13.52
CA PHE A 481 5.19 -26.11 12.41
C PHE A 481 5.50 -27.22 11.41
N ARG A 482 4.90 -28.42 11.60
CA ARG A 482 5.14 -29.60 10.75
C ARG A 482 6.64 -29.91 10.55
N ALA A 483 7.43 -29.69 11.60
CA ALA A 483 8.88 -29.85 11.62
C ALA A 483 9.36 -31.31 11.66
N TRP A 484 8.45 -32.25 11.94
CA TRP A 484 8.73 -33.67 11.95
C TRP A 484 8.23 -34.34 10.66
N GLU A 485 8.90 -35.42 10.29
CA GLU A 485 8.48 -36.39 9.28
C GLU A 485 8.74 -37.81 9.79
N MET A 486 8.16 -38.79 9.13
CA MET A 486 8.48 -40.18 9.43
C MET A 486 9.83 -40.54 8.79
N GLY A 487 10.77 -41.06 9.58
CA GLY A 487 12.05 -41.53 9.08
C GLY A 487 11.96 -42.92 8.44
N GLU A 488 13.04 -43.34 7.79
CA GLU A 488 13.14 -44.62 7.07
C GLU A 488 12.94 -45.86 7.98
N ASN A 489 13.30 -45.77 9.26
CA ASN A 489 13.11 -46.84 10.26
C ASN A 489 11.77 -46.71 11.02
N GLU A 490 10.80 -45.98 10.48
CA GLU A 490 9.52 -45.63 11.13
C GLU A 490 9.67 -44.88 12.46
N VAL A 491 10.86 -44.38 12.77
CA VAL A 491 11.11 -43.49 13.91
C VAL A 491 10.97 -42.05 13.43
N PRO A 492 10.15 -41.20 14.09
CA PRO A 492 10.02 -39.79 13.72
C PRO A 492 11.36 -39.07 13.74
N ARG A 493 11.66 -38.33 12.68
CA ARG A 493 12.85 -37.46 12.58
C ARG A 493 12.43 -36.04 12.20
N MET A 494 13.34 -35.10 12.40
CA MET A 494 13.12 -33.74 11.90
C MET A 494 13.36 -33.68 10.40
N LYS A 495 12.56 -32.88 9.70
CA LYS A 495 12.73 -32.62 8.25
C LYS A 495 14.10 -31.99 7.98
N GLN A 496 14.64 -32.10 6.78
CA GLN A 496 15.89 -31.39 6.44
C GLN A 496 15.71 -29.86 6.48
N GLU A 497 14.60 -29.35 5.95
CA GLU A 497 14.23 -27.94 6.01
C GLU A 497 13.30 -27.69 7.21
N TYR A 498 13.87 -27.75 8.42
CA TYR A 498 13.10 -27.67 9.67
C TYR A 498 13.20 -26.30 10.34
N GLU A 499 12.05 -25.82 10.84
CA GLU A 499 11.95 -24.56 11.57
C GLU A 499 11.21 -24.79 12.91
N CYS A 500 11.87 -25.39 13.90
CA CYS A 500 11.29 -25.62 15.24
C CYS A 500 11.69 -24.56 16.27
N PHE A 501 10.74 -24.11 17.09
CA PHE A 501 10.98 -23.16 18.18
C PHE A 501 10.90 -23.76 19.58
N SER A 502 11.13 -25.07 19.69
CA SER A 502 11.12 -25.82 20.95
C SER A 502 9.87 -25.56 21.80
N CYS A 503 8.68 -25.60 21.21
CA CYS A 503 7.42 -25.35 21.94
C CYS A 503 6.96 -26.51 22.85
N PHE A 504 7.75 -27.57 23.00
CA PHE A 504 7.52 -28.75 23.85
C PHE A 504 6.23 -29.59 23.55
N ASN A 505 5.42 -29.20 22.55
CA ASN A 505 4.17 -29.89 22.21
C ASN A 505 4.38 -31.34 21.72
N CYS A 506 5.52 -31.64 21.09
CA CYS A 506 5.84 -33.00 20.65
C CYS A 506 6.17 -33.94 21.81
N MET A 507 6.80 -33.43 22.88
CA MET A 507 7.08 -34.19 24.09
C MET A 507 5.79 -34.54 24.83
N ALA A 508 4.92 -33.55 25.02
CA ALA A 508 3.63 -33.78 25.68
C ALA A 508 2.70 -34.72 24.91
N ALA A 509 2.78 -34.75 23.57
CA ALA A 509 2.01 -35.68 22.76
C ALA A 509 2.58 -37.10 22.75
N CYS A 510 3.82 -37.31 23.21
CA CYS A 510 4.45 -38.62 23.21
C CYS A 510 4.03 -39.42 24.44
N PRO A 511 3.32 -40.55 24.30
CA PRO A 511 2.77 -41.30 25.43
C PRO A 511 3.85 -42.01 26.27
N VAL A 512 5.03 -42.20 25.70
CA VAL A 512 6.14 -42.99 26.27
C VAL A 512 7.39 -42.15 26.54
N GLY A 513 7.30 -40.83 26.35
CA GLY A 513 8.44 -39.93 26.59
C GLY A 513 9.65 -40.17 25.67
N ALA A 514 9.42 -40.70 24.46
CA ALA A 514 10.49 -40.96 23.48
C ALA A 514 11.04 -39.68 22.82
N ILE A 515 10.41 -38.52 22.99
CA ILE A 515 10.86 -37.25 22.40
C ILE A 515 11.62 -36.43 23.43
N SER A 516 12.80 -35.94 23.07
CA SER A 516 13.58 -34.98 23.87
C SER A 516 13.93 -33.75 23.04
N ILE A 517 14.02 -32.59 23.70
CA ILE A 517 14.64 -31.39 23.15
C ILE A 517 16.12 -31.43 23.55
N VAL A 518 16.98 -31.47 22.54
CA VAL A 518 18.45 -31.48 22.69
C VAL A 518 18.97 -30.06 22.75
N ASP A 519 18.33 -29.15 22.02
CA ASP A 519 18.66 -27.74 22.01
C ASP A 519 17.38 -26.89 21.87
N THR A 520 17.32 -25.80 22.62
CA THR A 520 16.18 -24.88 22.58
C THR A 520 16.38 -23.80 21.54
N TYR A 521 15.30 -23.28 20.98
CA TYR A 521 15.43 -22.07 20.17
C TYR A 521 16.05 -20.94 20.98
N HIS A 522 17.10 -20.34 20.43
CA HIS A 522 17.78 -19.20 21.02
C HIS A 522 18.36 -18.32 19.92
N VAL A 523 18.61 -17.05 20.27
CA VAL A 523 19.26 -16.10 19.38
C VAL A 523 20.44 -15.50 20.10
N ASP A 524 21.64 -15.64 19.53
CA ASP A 524 22.89 -15.29 20.21
C ASP A 524 23.09 -13.78 20.37
N SER A 525 22.59 -12.99 19.42
CA SER A 525 22.84 -11.55 19.37
C SER A 525 21.82 -10.80 18.49
N GLY A 526 21.73 -9.48 18.69
CA GLY A 526 20.85 -8.60 17.92
C GLY A 526 19.50 -8.34 18.60
N PHE A 527 18.53 -7.81 17.85
CA PHE A 527 17.25 -7.36 18.40
C PHE A 527 16.45 -8.47 19.10
N PHE A 528 16.54 -9.70 18.59
CA PHE A 528 15.87 -10.87 19.14
C PHE A 528 16.74 -11.68 20.11
N GLN A 529 17.91 -11.16 20.52
CA GLN A 529 18.82 -11.85 21.43
C GLN A 529 18.08 -12.39 22.64
N THR A 530 18.32 -13.65 22.96
CA THR A 530 17.67 -14.31 24.09
C THR A 530 18.54 -14.29 25.36
N ASP A 531 19.87 -14.15 25.27
CA ASP A 531 20.83 -14.12 26.41
C ASP A 531 20.50 -13.02 27.46
N PRO A 532 20.61 -13.25 28.80
CA PRO A 532 21.07 -14.43 29.55
C PRO A 532 20.11 -15.64 29.53
N LEU A 533 19.12 -15.66 28.64
CA LEU A 533 18.02 -16.62 28.56
C LEU A 533 18.20 -17.51 27.30
N PRO A 534 17.97 -18.81 27.42
CA PRO A 534 16.61 -19.29 27.59
C PRO A 534 16.26 -19.45 29.06
N LEU A 535 15.09 -18.94 29.47
CA LEU A 535 14.60 -19.16 30.82
C LEU A 535 14.41 -20.67 31.03
N PRO A 536 14.72 -21.18 32.25
CA PRO A 536 14.47 -22.58 32.55
C PRO A 536 13.00 -22.88 32.30
N VAL A 537 12.75 -23.96 31.57
CA VAL A 537 11.39 -24.40 31.28
C VAL A 537 10.96 -25.31 32.43
N LYS A 538 10.00 -24.86 33.24
CA LYS A 538 9.54 -25.58 34.45
C LYS A 538 8.10 -26.09 34.24
N PRO A 539 7.70 -27.20 34.90
CA PRO A 539 6.29 -27.49 35.10
C PRO A 539 5.63 -26.38 35.95
N PRO A 540 4.29 -26.27 35.96
CA PRO A 540 3.60 -25.38 36.88
C PRO A 540 3.95 -25.74 38.33
N LEU A 541 4.01 -24.74 39.20
CA LEU A 541 4.25 -24.94 40.63
C LEU A 541 3.13 -25.80 41.22
N GLU A 542 3.47 -26.73 42.11
CA GLU A 542 2.45 -27.52 42.82
C GLU A 542 1.61 -26.58 43.69
N PRO A 543 0.27 -26.75 43.72
CA PRO A 543 -0.61 -25.83 44.41
C PRO A 543 -0.43 -26.00 45.92
N LEU A 544 -0.43 -24.88 46.63
CA LEU A 544 -0.37 -24.84 48.09
C LEU A 544 -1.65 -24.23 48.66
N ASP A 545 -2.08 -24.68 49.83
CA ASP A 545 -3.19 -24.08 50.56
C ASP A 545 -2.77 -22.77 51.26
N ALA A 546 -3.72 -22.12 51.95
CA ALA A 546 -3.47 -20.87 52.66
C ALA A 546 -2.44 -21.00 53.81
N GLN A 547 -2.06 -22.22 54.20
CA GLN A 547 -1.03 -22.52 55.19
C GLN A 547 0.29 -22.99 54.56
N GLY A 548 0.38 -22.98 53.22
CA GLY A 548 1.57 -23.42 52.49
C GLY A 548 1.73 -24.94 52.38
N LYS A 549 0.68 -25.74 52.64
CA LYS A 549 0.74 -27.20 52.50
C LYS A 549 0.29 -27.63 51.11
N PRO A 550 0.77 -28.77 50.58
CA PRO A 550 0.34 -29.29 49.28
C PRO A 550 -1.19 -29.41 49.18
N ALA A 551 -1.75 -28.84 48.12
CA ALA A 551 -3.16 -28.89 47.79
C ALA A 551 -3.39 -29.71 46.51
N THR A 552 -4.66 -29.92 46.16
CA THR A 552 -5.03 -30.53 44.88
C THR A 552 -5.48 -29.49 43.89
N TRP A 553 -5.01 -29.59 42.65
CA TRP A 553 -5.51 -28.77 41.55
C TRP A 553 -7.04 -28.87 41.41
N THR A 554 -7.70 -27.73 41.35
CA THR A 554 -9.12 -27.61 40.98
C THR A 554 -9.35 -28.05 39.53
N PRO A 555 -10.58 -28.41 39.15
CA PRO A 555 -10.89 -28.76 37.76
C PRO A 555 -10.53 -27.65 36.75
N VAL A 556 -10.68 -26.39 37.13
CA VAL A 556 -10.36 -25.24 36.28
C VAL A 556 -8.86 -25.09 36.11
N GLU A 557 -8.09 -25.19 37.19
CA GLU A 557 -6.62 -25.16 37.12
C GLU A 557 -6.09 -26.28 36.24
N LYS A 558 -6.55 -27.53 36.44
CA LYS A 558 -6.18 -28.66 35.58
C LYS A 558 -6.49 -28.37 34.12
N LEU A 559 -7.68 -27.85 33.81
CA LEU A 559 -8.07 -27.49 32.46
C LEU A 559 -7.15 -26.43 31.86
N ILE A 560 -6.78 -25.39 32.63
CA ILE A 560 -5.85 -24.33 32.20
C ILE A 560 -4.45 -24.90 31.90
N PHE A 561 -3.87 -25.71 32.81
CA PHE A 561 -2.52 -26.25 32.63
C PHE A 561 -2.43 -27.33 31.55
N GLU A 562 -3.49 -28.11 31.36
CA GLU A 562 -3.57 -29.12 30.31
C GLU A 562 -3.98 -28.54 28.95
N ARG A 563 -4.55 -27.32 28.89
CA ARG A 563 -5.08 -26.72 27.66
C ARG A 563 -4.03 -26.65 26.54
N ARG A 564 -4.35 -27.21 25.36
CA ARG A 564 -3.52 -27.11 24.14
C ARG A 564 -4.29 -26.55 22.97
N SER A 565 -3.53 -26.01 22.02
CA SER A 565 -4.05 -25.66 20.70
C SER A 565 -4.22 -26.93 19.88
N VAL A 566 -5.46 -27.27 19.54
CA VAL A 566 -5.78 -28.42 18.67
C VAL A 566 -5.64 -27.99 17.21
N ARG A 567 -4.85 -28.73 16.44
CA ARG A 567 -4.54 -28.39 15.05
C ARG A 567 -4.87 -29.47 14.04
N ASN A 568 -5.52 -30.53 14.50
CA ASN A 568 -6.00 -31.61 13.65
C ASN A 568 -7.42 -31.95 14.08
N PHE A 569 -8.36 -31.52 13.27
CA PHE A 569 -9.77 -31.69 13.52
C PHE A 569 -10.32 -32.87 12.72
N LYS A 570 -11.27 -33.60 13.30
CA LYS A 570 -12.12 -34.50 12.54
C LYS A 570 -12.99 -33.67 11.59
N PRO A 571 -13.41 -34.25 10.45
CA PRO A 571 -14.25 -33.53 9.49
C PRO A 571 -15.70 -33.33 10.00
N ASP A 572 -16.07 -33.95 11.12
CA ASP A 572 -17.38 -33.84 11.74
C ASP A 572 -17.73 -32.37 12.05
N PRO A 573 -18.91 -31.89 11.62
CA PRO A 573 -19.34 -30.53 11.93
C PRO A 573 -19.55 -30.37 13.43
N VAL A 574 -19.22 -29.18 13.97
CA VAL A 574 -19.56 -28.85 15.36
C VAL A 574 -21.04 -28.45 15.40
N PRO A 575 -21.87 -29.10 16.24
CA PRO A 575 -23.26 -28.70 16.41
C PRO A 575 -23.38 -27.23 16.83
N GLU A 576 -24.27 -26.49 16.16
CA GLU A 576 -24.51 -25.07 16.43
C GLU A 576 -24.77 -24.76 17.92
N PRO A 577 -25.52 -25.58 18.70
CA PRO A 577 -25.69 -25.34 20.13
C PRO A 577 -24.37 -25.31 20.91
N LEU A 578 -23.37 -26.12 20.53
CA LEU A 578 -22.06 -26.08 21.16
C LEU A 578 -21.27 -24.85 20.74
N ILE A 579 -21.33 -24.44 19.47
CA ILE A 579 -20.73 -23.19 18.99
C ILE A 579 -21.30 -21.99 19.76
N ARG A 580 -22.62 -21.95 19.95
CA ARG A 580 -23.29 -20.90 20.72
C ARG A 580 -22.83 -20.87 22.18
N ARG A 581 -22.70 -22.03 22.84
CA ARG A 581 -22.16 -22.10 24.21
C ARG A 581 -20.73 -21.58 24.32
N VAL A 582 -19.90 -21.87 23.32
CA VAL A 582 -18.53 -21.32 23.24
C VAL A 582 -18.60 -19.80 23.12
N ILE A 583 -19.37 -19.27 22.17
CA ILE A 583 -19.54 -17.81 21.96
C ILE A 583 -20.10 -17.11 23.20
N GLU A 584 -21.01 -17.75 23.91
CA GLU A 584 -21.62 -17.20 25.13
C GLU A 584 -20.57 -16.95 26.22
N ALA A 585 -19.61 -17.87 26.39
CA ALA A 585 -18.49 -17.67 27.30
C ALA A 585 -17.65 -16.43 26.92
N GLY A 586 -17.53 -16.15 25.63
CA GLY A 586 -16.91 -14.92 25.11
C GLY A 586 -17.76 -13.68 25.39
N ARG A 587 -19.09 -13.74 25.19
CA ARG A 587 -20.00 -12.62 25.49
C ARG A 587 -19.99 -12.20 26.96
N PHE A 588 -19.85 -13.15 27.88
CA PHE A 588 -19.78 -12.90 29.32
C PHE A 588 -18.38 -12.52 29.84
N ALA A 589 -17.38 -12.39 28.96
CA ALA A 589 -16.06 -11.98 29.39
C ALA A 589 -16.06 -10.54 29.95
N PRO A 590 -15.28 -10.27 31.01
CA PRO A 590 -15.16 -8.93 31.56
C PRO A 590 -14.45 -8.00 30.56
N SER A 591 -14.86 -6.73 30.54
CA SER A 591 -14.28 -5.68 29.71
C SER A 591 -14.10 -4.39 30.52
N GLY A 592 -13.11 -3.56 30.17
CA GLY A 592 -12.72 -2.40 30.98
C GLY A 592 -13.82 -1.35 31.18
N GLY A 593 -14.80 -1.28 30.27
CA GLY A 593 -15.99 -0.43 30.39
C GLY A 593 -17.31 -1.18 30.43
N ASN A 594 -17.29 -2.50 30.64
CA ASN A 594 -18.45 -3.39 30.52
C ASN A 594 -19.27 -3.16 29.23
N CYS A 595 -18.58 -3.05 28.09
CA CYS A 595 -19.17 -2.71 26.78
C CYS A 595 -18.97 -3.79 25.71
N GLN A 596 -18.34 -4.92 26.05
CA GLN A 596 -18.11 -6.10 25.19
C GLN A 596 -17.80 -5.69 23.75
N CYS A 597 -16.63 -5.09 23.56
CA CYS A 597 -16.24 -4.41 22.32
C CYS A 597 -16.01 -5.34 21.12
N TRP A 598 -16.44 -6.59 21.17
CA TRP A 598 -16.18 -7.62 20.17
C TRP A 598 -17.45 -8.07 19.44
N LYS A 599 -17.26 -8.42 18.17
CA LYS A 599 -18.24 -9.01 17.26
C LYS A 599 -17.70 -10.35 16.77
N PHE A 600 -18.53 -11.39 16.85
CA PHE A 600 -18.18 -12.71 16.34
C PHE A 600 -18.82 -12.95 14.97
N ILE A 601 -18.03 -13.49 14.05
CA ILE A 601 -18.50 -13.97 12.74
C ILE A 601 -18.16 -15.45 12.67
N VAL A 602 -19.19 -16.28 12.55
CA VAL A 602 -19.05 -17.73 12.53
C VAL A 602 -19.16 -18.21 11.10
N VAL A 603 -18.17 -18.96 10.65
CA VAL A 603 -18.10 -19.54 9.32
C VAL A 603 -17.98 -21.05 9.47
N THR A 604 -19.06 -21.76 9.14
CA THR A 604 -19.11 -23.23 9.07
C THR A 604 -19.26 -23.73 7.62
N ASP A 605 -19.47 -22.82 6.67
CA ASP A 605 -19.51 -23.13 5.26
C ASP A 605 -18.10 -23.45 4.73
N LYS A 606 -17.93 -24.66 4.18
CA LYS A 606 -16.63 -25.16 3.74
C LYS A 606 -16.07 -24.39 2.55
N ALA A 607 -16.92 -23.84 1.69
CA ALA A 607 -16.46 -23.05 0.55
C ALA A 607 -15.89 -21.71 1.02
N MET A 608 -16.59 -21.05 1.94
CA MET A 608 -16.12 -19.81 2.55
C MET A 608 -14.84 -20.01 3.38
N ILE A 609 -14.71 -21.13 4.12
CA ILE A 609 -13.45 -21.44 4.83
C ILE A 609 -12.28 -21.60 3.86
N ARG A 610 -12.48 -22.25 2.70
CA ARG A 610 -11.44 -22.36 1.67
C ARG A 610 -11.06 -21.01 1.08
N GLU A 611 -12.03 -20.15 0.80
CA GLU A 611 -11.79 -18.78 0.32
C GLU A 611 -11.00 -17.95 1.34
N LEU A 612 -11.33 -18.08 2.64
CA LEU A 612 -10.56 -17.46 3.72
C LEU A 612 -9.12 -17.99 3.77
N ASP A 613 -8.92 -19.30 3.63
CA ASP A 613 -7.61 -19.94 3.58
C ASP A 613 -6.77 -19.42 2.41
N GLU A 614 -7.32 -19.38 1.20
CA GLU A 614 -6.64 -18.92 -0.02
C GLU A 614 -6.25 -17.45 0.08
N ALA A 615 -7.14 -16.59 0.56
CA ALA A 615 -6.87 -15.17 0.76
C ALA A 615 -5.75 -14.94 1.77
N CYS A 616 -5.79 -15.64 2.92
CA CYS A 616 -4.74 -15.54 3.92
C CYS A 616 -3.41 -16.11 3.39
N TYR A 617 -3.44 -17.23 2.67
CA TYR A 617 -2.25 -17.83 2.06
C TYR A 617 -1.54 -16.84 1.13
N GLY A 618 -2.28 -16.12 0.28
CA GLY A 618 -1.71 -15.13 -0.62
C GLY A 618 -0.92 -14.05 0.11
N VAL A 619 -1.52 -13.44 1.15
CA VAL A 619 -0.88 -12.36 1.92
C VAL A 619 0.31 -12.88 2.75
N LEU A 620 0.16 -14.02 3.42
CA LEU A 620 1.22 -14.61 4.24
C LEU A 620 2.42 -15.08 3.39
N SER A 621 2.15 -15.57 2.18
CA SER A 621 3.21 -15.95 1.23
C SER A 621 3.98 -14.74 0.73
N MET A 622 3.30 -13.62 0.50
CA MET A 622 3.94 -12.35 0.21
C MET A 622 4.85 -11.91 1.37
N LEU A 623 4.38 -11.98 2.62
CA LEU A 623 5.19 -11.62 3.80
C LEU A 623 6.44 -12.51 3.96
N TYR A 624 6.30 -13.83 3.76
CA TYR A 624 7.44 -14.75 3.79
C TYR A 624 8.47 -14.44 2.70
N THR A 625 7.99 -14.13 1.49
CA THR A 625 8.85 -13.80 0.34
C THR A 625 9.52 -12.45 0.54
N ALA A 626 8.80 -11.45 1.07
CA ALA A 626 9.36 -10.18 1.48
C ALA A 626 10.47 -10.40 2.51
N TYR A 627 10.25 -11.25 3.50
CA TYR A 627 11.30 -11.67 4.45
C TYR A 627 12.49 -12.40 3.81
N LYS A 628 12.53 -12.72 2.52
CA LYS A 628 13.75 -13.24 1.88
C LYS A 628 14.41 -12.24 0.91
N ASN A 629 13.86 -11.03 0.78
CA ASN A 629 14.30 -10.02 -0.16
C ASN A 629 14.61 -8.70 0.55
N ASP A 630 15.88 -8.31 0.63
CA ASP A 630 16.32 -7.13 1.39
C ASP A 630 15.78 -5.81 0.83
N ALA A 631 15.54 -5.71 -0.47
CA ALA A 631 14.91 -4.53 -1.07
C ALA A 631 13.44 -4.40 -0.64
N MET A 632 12.70 -5.52 -0.60
CA MET A 632 11.32 -5.52 -0.11
C MET A 632 11.24 -5.28 1.39
N VAL A 633 12.14 -5.85 2.19
CA VAL A 633 12.18 -5.57 3.64
C VAL A 633 12.52 -4.11 3.91
N LYS A 634 13.46 -3.50 3.18
CA LYS A 634 13.75 -2.06 3.27
C LYS A 634 12.50 -1.22 3.02
N SER A 635 11.66 -1.61 2.05
CA SER A 635 10.40 -0.90 1.79
C SER A 635 9.38 -0.97 2.94
N LEU A 636 9.56 -1.89 3.90
CA LEU A 636 8.73 -2.01 5.10
C LEU A 636 9.21 -1.10 6.25
N LEU A 637 10.37 -0.46 6.14
CA LEU A 637 10.92 0.42 7.18
C LEU A 637 9.97 1.58 7.53
N PRO A 638 9.40 2.34 6.57
CA PRO A 638 8.43 3.39 6.89
C PRO A 638 7.15 2.83 7.54
N VAL A 639 6.71 1.63 7.13
CA VAL A 639 5.54 0.95 7.69
C VAL A 639 5.78 0.56 9.15
N TYR A 640 6.97 0.02 9.44
CA TYR A 640 7.38 -0.32 10.80
C TYR A 640 7.55 0.93 11.67
N GLN A 641 8.14 2.01 11.14
CA GLN A 641 8.28 3.29 11.86
C GLN A 641 6.93 3.90 12.21
N ALA A 642 5.94 3.84 11.31
CA ALA A 642 4.60 4.36 11.55
C ALA A 642 3.85 3.59 12.65
N LYS A 643 4.11 2.28 12.79
CA LYS A 643 3.53 1.45 13.85
C LYS A 643 4.47 0.31 14.22
N PRO A 644 5.42 0.52 15.15
CA PRO A 644 6.39 -0.50 15.52
C PRO A 644 5.69 -1.75 16.07
N GLN A 645 5.84 -2.86 15.35
CA GLN A 645 5.33 -4.16 15.75
C GLN A 645 6.47 -5.19 15.71
N PRO A 646 7.38 -5.15 16.70
CA PRO A 646 8.59 -5.97 16.70
C PRO A 646 8.31 -7.48 16.60
N GLY A 647 7.18 -7.95 17.13
CA GLY A 647 6.78 -9.36 17.06
C GLY A 647 6.36 -9.85 15.68
N MET A 648 6.10 -8.95 14.72
CA MET A 648 5.68 -9.32 13.35
C MET A 648 6.79 -10.05 12.58
N PHE A 649 8.05 -9.66 12.81
CA PHE A 649 9.23 -10.20 12.14
C PHE A 649 10.04 -11.16 13.00
N ASP A 650 9.47 -11.59 14.12
CA ASP A 650 10.07 -12.60 14.98
C ASP A 650 10.38 -13.86 14.14
N PRO A 651 11.61 -14.39 14.16
CA PRO A 651 11.97 -15.57 13.38
C PRO A 651 11.07 -16.76 13.67
N ARG A 652 10.48 -16.84 14.88
CA ARG A 652 9.51 -17.87 15.26
C ARG A 652 8.24 -17.82 14.44
N VAL A 653 7.81 -16.61 14.11
CA VAL A 653 6.60 -16.39 13.33
C VAL A 653 6.91 -16.56 11.85
N ILE A 654 7.96 -15.90 11.36
CA ILE A 654 8.24 -15.87 9.92
C ILE A 654 8.77 -17.20 9.41
N LEU A 655 9.85 -17.72 10.01
CA LEU A 655 10.49 -18.93 9.52
C LEU A 655 9.55 -20.12 9.68
N GLY A 656 9.03 -20.38 10.88
CA GLY A 656 8.26 -21.61 11.08
C GLY A 656 6.76 -21.46 10.87
N GLY A 657 6.08 -20.53 11.56
CA GLY A 657 4.62 -20.39 11.46
C GLY A 657 4.15 -20.08 10.04
N ILE A 658 4.62 -18.95 9.51
CA ILE A 658 4.34 -18.49 8.15
C ILE A 658 5.04 -19.39 7.13
N GLY A 659 6.30 -19.79 7.34
CA GLY A 659 6.99 -20.67 6.40
C GLY A 659 6.32 -22.04 6.22
N SER A 660 5.73 -22.60 7.28
CA SER A 660 4.91 -23.83 7.19
C SER A 660 3.67 -23.61 6.31
N ILE A 661 3.03 -22.45 6.39
CA ILE A 661 1.88 -22.09 5.53
C ILE A 661 2.36 -21.91 4.10
N TYR A 662 3.42 -21.12 3.88
CA TYR A 662 4.01 -20.85 2.56
C TYR A 662 4.34 -22.14 1.80
N ARG A 663 4.98 -23.10 2.48
CA ARG A 663 5.34 -24.43 1.96
C ARG A 663 4.14 -25.38 1.84
N LYS A 664 2.94 -24.93 2.16
CA LYS A 664 1.69 -25.69 2.15
C LYS A 664 1.72 -26.94 3.03
N TYR A 665 2.49 -26.92 4.11
CA TYR A 665 2.48 -28.02 5.10
C TYR A 665 1.23 -28.00 5.98
N ALA A 666 0.57 -26.85 6.11
CA ALA A 666 -0.72 -26.72 6.78
C ALA A 666 -1.53 -25.56 6.17
N PRO A 667 -2.86 -25.69 6.05
CA PRO A 667 -3.74 -24.56 5.75
C PRO A 667 -3.80 -23.58 6.93
N VAL A 668 -4.22 -22.34 6.68
CA VAL A 668 -4.26 -21.27 7.69
C VAL A 668 -5.27 -21.60 8.79
N PHE A 669 -6.43 -22.14 8.42
CA PHE A 669 -7.51 -22.53 9.33
C PHE A 669 -7.53 -24.03 9.69
N LEU A 670 -6.43 -24.75 9.42
CA LEU A 670 -6.15 -26.09 9.95
C LEU A 670 -7.22 -27.16 9.63
N ASP A 671 -7.90 -27.01 8.49
CA ASP A 671 -9.04 -27.86 8.07
C ASP A 671 -10.15 -27.97 9.12
N ALA A 672 -10.30 -26.94 9.96
CA ALA A 672 -11.29 -26.97 11.01
C ALA A 672 -12.71 -26.85 10.44
N PRO A 673 -13.69 -27.56 11.01
CA PRO A 673 -15.08 -27.49 10.55
C PRO A 673 -15.79 -26.18 10.91
N CYS A 674 -15.18 -25.34 11.76
CA CYS A 674 -15.74 -24.05 12.18
C CYS A 674 -14.62 -23.03 12.39
N VAL A 675 -14.76 -21.86 11.77
CA VAL A 675 -13.94 -20.67 11.97
C VAL A 675 -14.79 -19.60 12.64
N ILE A 676 -14.30 -19.01 13.72
CA ILE A 676 -14.91 -17.87 14.40
C ILE A 676 -13.95 -16.69 14.28
N LEU A 677 -14.26 -15.73 13.42
CA LEU A 677 -13.56 -14.46 13.37
C LEU A 677 -14.07 -13.56 14.49
N MET A 678 -13.15 -12.93 15.23
CA MET A 678 -13.47 -11.98 16.29
C MET A 678 -12.97 -10.60 15.85
N ALA A 679 -13.91 -9.71 15.57
CA ALA A 679 -13.66 -8.31 15.29
C ALA A 679 -13.89 -7.45 16.53
N CYS A 680 -13.21 -6.32 16.65
CA CYS A 680 -13.39 -5.37 17.73
C CYS A 680 -13.78 -3.98 17.21
N ASP A 681 -14.54 -3.21 18.01
CA ASP A 681 -14.80 -1.79 17.74
C ASP A 681 -13.55 -0.98 18.13
N ASN A 682 -12.89 -0.36 17.15
CA ASN A 682 -11.68 0.43 17.37
C ASN A 682 -11.90 1.68 18.25
N ARG A 683 -13.16 2.06 18.51
CA ARG A 683 -13.51 3.19 19.38
C ARG A 683 -13.67 2.78 20.85
N ALA A 684 -13.55 1.49 21.16
CA ALA A 684 -13.83 0.99 22.49
C ALA A 684 -12.79 1.42 23.52
N ILE A 685 -13.26 1.66 24.75
CA ILE A 685 -12.46 2.09 25.89
C ILE A 685 -11.57 0.93 26.35
N GLY A 686 -10.26 1.17 26.56
CA GLY A 686 -9.39 0.26 27.32
C GLY A 686 -8.72 -0.87 26.53
N GLY A 687 -8.19 -0.60 25.33
CA GLY A 687 -7.39 -1.57 24.57
C GLY A 687 -8.21 -2.74 24.02
N PRO A 688 -8.85 -2.61 22.85
CA PRO A 688 -9.76 -3.61 22.30
C PRO A 688 -9.13 -5.01 22.12
N GLU A 689 -7.85 -5.08 21.78
CA GLU A 689 -7.14 -6.36 21.57
C GLU A 689 -6.94 -7.15 22.87
N ILE A 690 -6.65 -6.47 23.99
CA ILE A 690 -6.52 -7.10 25.30
C ILE A 690 -7.86 -7.71 25.71
N GLN A 691 -8.93 -6.93 25.53
CA GLN A 691 -10.30 -7.34 25.85
C GLN A 691 -10.76 -8.53 24.99
N ALA A 692 -10.43 -8.52 23.70
CA ALA A 692 -10.67 -9.65 22.81
C ALA A 692 -9.89 -10.90 23.25
N GLY A 693 -8.66 -10.73 23.75
CA GLY A 693 -7.88 -11.81 24.35
C GLY A 693 -8.59 -12.50 25.51
N ILE A 694 -9.19 -11.72 26.42
CA ILE A 694 -9.98 -12.24 27.55
C ILE A 694 -11.20 -13.02 27.04
N ALA A 695 -11.95 -12.43 26.10
CA ALA A 695 -13.13 -13.07 25.51
C ALA A 695 -12.79 -14.40 24.84
N GLY A 696 -11.79 -14.43 23.97
CA GLY A 696 -11.40 -15.66 23.30
C GLY A 696 -10.78 -16.69 24.24
N GLN A 697 -10.15 -16.28 25.36
CA GLN A 697 -9.65 -17.22 26.36
C GLN A 697 -10.80 -17.90 27.11
N ASN A 698 -11.88 -17.18 27.44
CA ASN A 698 -13.09 -17.79 27.99
C ASN A 698 -13.71 -18.79 27.00
N MET A 699 -13.79 -18.41 25.72
CA MET A 699 -14.27 -19.30 24.65
C MET A 699 -13.43 -20.58 24.53
N ASN A 700 -12.11 -20.45 24.65
CA ASN A 700 -11.17 -21.57 24.63
C ASN A 700 -11.42 -22.54 25.79
N LEU A 701 -11.51 -22.05 27.03
CA LEU A 701 -11.79 -22.89 28.20
C LEU A 701 -13.16 -23.56 28.11
N ALA A 702 -14.18 -22.84 27.61
CA ALA A 702 -15.50 -23.39 27.36
C ALA A 702 -15.50 -24.48 26.27
N ALA A 703 -14.79 -24.27 25.16
CA ALA A 703 -14.66 -25.29 24.12
C ALA A 703 -14.06 -26.59 24.67
N LEU A 704 -12.99 -26.47 25.46
CA LEU A 704 -12.36 -27.64 26.08
C LEU A 704 -13.29 -28.38 27.05
N SER A 705 -14.06 -27.66 27.87
CA SER A 705 -15.02 -28.30 28.79
C SER A 705 -16.16 -29.02 28.08
N LEU A 706 -16.44 -28.65 26.82
CA LEU A 706 -17.39 -29.30 25.94
C LEU A 706 -16.78 -30.47 25.13
N GLY A 707 -15.50 -30.79 25.34
CA GLY A 707 -14.79 -31.82 24.59
C GLY A 707 -14.42 -31.41 23.16
N LEU A 708 -14.46 -30.11 22.84
CA LEU A 708 -14.05 -29.56 21.55
C LEU A 708 -12.58 -29.15 21.59
N GLY A 709 -11.91 -29.28 20.45
CA GLY A 709 -10.61 -28.71 20.20
C GLY A 709 -10.72 -27.24 19.78
N PHE A 710 -9.72 -26.45 20.15
CA PHE A 710 -9.68 -25.02 19.91
C PHE A 710 -8.27 -24.55 19.54
N CYS A 711 -8.12 -23.70 18.53
CA CYS A 711 -6.86 -23.03 18.24
C CYS A 711 -7.07 -21.58 17.83
N TRP A 712 -6.20 -20.70 18.33
CA TRP A 712 -6.10 -19.32 17.87
C TRP A 712 -5.34 -19.27 16.55
N ILE A 713 -5.82 -18.46 15.62
CA ILE A 713 -5.23 -18.22 14.30
C ILE A 713 -4.92 -16.72 14.19
N GLY A 714 -3.77 -16.32 14.75
CA GLY A 714 -3.32 -14.91 14.72
C GLY A 714 -3.08 -14.39 13.30
N PHE A 715 -2.76 -15.28 12.36
CA PHE A 715 -2.54 -14.93 10.96
C PHE A 715 -3.76 -14.38 10.24
N SER A 716 -4.97 -14.61 10.76
CA SER A 716 -6.23 -14.14 10.16
C SER A 716 -6.38 -12.62 10.11
N GLN A 717 -5.58 -11.86 10.87
CA GLN A 717 -5.59 -10.38 10.79
C GLN A 717 -5.27 -9.87 9.38
N VAL A 718 -4.56 -10.66 8.56
CA VAL A 718 -4.26 -10.29 7.17
C VAL A 718 -5.50 -10.17 6.29
N ILE A 719 -6.66 -10.67 6.71
CA ILE A 719 -7.94 -10.46 6.01
C ILE A 719 -8.29 -8.96 5.94
N GLU A 720 -7.81 -8.15 6.87
CA GLU A 720 -7.95 -6.68 6.80
C GLU A 720 -7.28 -6.07 5.56
N MET A 721 -6.30 -6.76 4.97
CA MET A 721 -5.63 -6.37 3.73
C MET A 721 -6.40 -6.86 2.48
N VAL A 722 -7.56 -7.49 2.65
CA VAL A 722 -8.41 -8.01 1.56
C VAL A 722 -9.83 -7.39 1.66
N PRO A 723 -10.01 -6.11 1.25
CA PRO A 723 -11.26 -5.38 1.45
C PRO A 723 -12.53 -6.08 0.92
N PRO A 724 -12.53 -6.73 -0.26
CA PRO A 724 -13.72 -7.44 -0.75
C PRO A 724 -14.16 -8.57 0.18
N LEU A 725 -13.18 -9.31 0.75
CA LEU A 725 -13.45 -10.39 1.66
C LEU A 725 -13.96 -9.87 3.01
N LYS A 726 -13.37 -8.77 3.50
CA LYS A 726 -13.84 -8.05 4.70
C LYS A 726 -15.29 -7.56 4.53
N GLU A 727 -15.63 -7.00 3.37
CA GLU A 727 -16.98 -6.55 3.05
C GLU A 727 -17.95 -7.73 2.97
N LYS A 728 -17.56 -8.83 2.32
CA LYS A 728 -18.33 -10.08 2.25
C LYS A 728 -18.62 -10.67 3.63
N LEU A 729 -17.70 -10.51 4.58
CA LEU A 729 -17.86 -10.88 5.99
C LEU A 729 -18.76 -9.91 6.80
N GLY A 730 -19.29 -8.86 6.15
CA GLY A 730 -20.16 -7.87 6.80
C GLY A 730 -19.42 -7.02 7.83
N LEU A 731 -18.12 -6.78 7.62
CA LEU A 731 -17.30 -5.91 8.45
C LEU A 731 -17.07 -4.57 7.76
N LYS A 732 -17.41 -3.50 8.48
CA LYS A 732 -17.19 -2.11 8.09
C LYS A 732 -16.69 -1.35 9.30
N ASP A 733 -16.07 -0.21 9.08
CA ASP A 733 -15.65 0.66 10.19
C ASP A 733 -16.84 0.94 11.13
N PRO A 734 -16.61 0.90 12.46
CA PRO A 734 -15.32 0.87 13.16
C PRO A 734 -14.78 -0.55 13.44
N TRP A 735 -15.39 -1.60 12.90
CA TRP A 735 -15.06 -2.98 13.24
C TRP A 735 -13.83 -3.49 12.48
N ARG A 736 -12.85 -3.97 13.24
CA ARG A 736 -11.60 -4.54 12.70
C ARG A 736 -11.41 -5.95 13.21
N ILE A 737 -11.01 -6.88 12.35
CA ILE A 737 -10.65 -8.25 12.76
C ILE A 737 -9.45 -8.18 13.71
N CYS A 738 -9.68 -8.62 14.95
CA CYS A 738 -8.65 -8.72 15.97
C CYS A 738 -7.92 -10.07 15.86
N THR A 739 -8.65 -11.16 15.62
CA THR A 739 -8.08 -12.52 15.49
C THR A 739 -9.17 -13.48 15.00
N ALA A 740 -8.80 -14.74 14.80
CA ALA A 740 -9.73 -15.82 14.51
C ALA A 740 -9.43 -17.02 15.40
N MET A 741 -10.44 -17.83 15.63
CA MET A 741 -10.30 -19.11 16.30
C MET A 741 -10.96 -20.20 15.49
N VAL A 742 -10.39 -21.40 15.57
CA VAL A 742 -10.92 -22.59 14.92
C VAL A 742 -11.43 -23.59 15.95
N LEU A 743 -12.54 -24.25 15.64
CA LEU A 743 -13.25 -25.15 16.54
C LEU A 743 -13.61 -26.44 15.82
N GLY A 744 -13.46 -27.58 16.50
CA GLY A 744 -13.78 -28.90 15.94
C GLY A 744 -13.50 -30.04 16.91
N TYR A 745 -13.93 -31.26 16.58
CA TYR A 745 -13.54 -32.43 17.39
C TYR A 745 -12.08 -32.80 17.13
N PRO A 746 -11.25 -33.02 18.17
CA PRO A 746 -9.86 -33.40 17.98
C PRO A 746 -9.77 -34.81 17.38
N LYS A 747 -8.84 -35.04 16.43
CA LYS A 747 -8.61 -36.39 15.87
C LYS A 747 -8.09 -37.39 16.91
N PHE A 748 -7.39 -36.92 17.93
CA PHE A 748 -6.82 -37.72 19.01
C PHE A 748 -6.81 -36.92 20.31
N LYS A 749 -6.84 -37.63 21.45
CA LYS A 749 -6.80 -36.98 22.77
C LYS A 749 -5.38 -36.47 23.03
N GLN A 750 -5.27 -35.19 23.35
CA GLN A 750 -4.01 -34.57 23.77
C GLN A 750 -4.09 -34.33 25.27
N GLN A 751 -3.24 -34.99 26.05
CA GLN A 751 -3.14 -34.83 27.50
C GLN A 751 -1.70 -34.61 27.90
N GLY A 752 -1.48 -34.05 29.08
CA GLY A 752 -0.14 -33.84 29.64
C GLY A 752 0.24 -32.36 29.69
N ILE A 753 0.99 -32.01 30.73
CA ILE A 753 1.45 -30.65 30.98
C ILE A 753 2.66 -30.36 30.10
N VAL A 754 2.59 -29.27 29.33
CA VAL A 754 3.67 -28.75 28.51
C VAL A 754 4.46 -27.79 29.40
N PRO A 755 5.74 -28.09 29.67
CA PRO A 755 6.63 -27.17 30.37
C PRO A 755 6.63 -25.80 29.68
N ARG A 756 6.67 -24.71 30.46
CA ARG A 756 6.68 -23.33 29.96
C ARG A 756 7.90 -22.60 30.49
N GLU A 757 8.34 -21.57 29.78
CA GLU A 757 9.36 -20.65 30.28
C GLU A 757 8.94 -20.12 31.66
N PHE A 758 9.80 -20.33 32.65
CA PHE A 758 9.59 -19.81 33.99
C PHE A 758 10.01 -18.35 34.05
N ARG A 759 9.05 -17.45 34.25
CA ARG A 759 9.30 -16.00 34.42
C ARG A 759 9.29 -15.70 35.92
N PRO A 760 10.42 -15.28 36.52
CA PRO A 760 10.47 -15.02 37.95
C PRO A 760 9.54 -13.86 38.32
N VAL A 761 8.73 -14.04 39.37
CA VAL A 761 7.88 -12.97 39.89
C VAL A 761 8.71 -12.04 40.76
N THR A 762 8.54 -10.73 40.56
CA THR A 762 9.12 -9.71 41.42
C THR A 762 8.08 -9.26 42.44
N TRP A 763 8.35 -9.53 43.71
CA TRP A 763 7.48 -9.21 44.84
C TRP A 763 7.93 -7.95 45.55
N PHE A 764 7.02 -7.03 45.79
CA PHE A 764 7.20 -5.92 46.72
C PHE A 764 6.37 -6.21 47.96
N ARG A 765 7.01 -6.78 48.99
CA ARG A 765 6.33 -7.17 50.23
C ARG A 765 6.39 -6.05 51.26
N GLU A 766 5.37 -5.97 52.10
CA GLU A 766 5.38 -5.07 53.25
C GLU A 766 6.61 -5.37 54.14
N GLY A 767 7.29 -4.33 54.62
CA GLY A 767 8.53 -4.46 55.40
C GLY A 767 9.83 -4.61 54.59
N SER A 768 9.76 -4.71 53.26
CA SER A 768 10.96 -4.79 52.38
C SER A 768 11.68 -3.44 52.15
N ALA A 769 11.19 -2.35 52.76
CA ALA A 769 11.67 -0.98 52.55
C ALA A 769 11.69 -0.57 51.06
N GLY A 770 10.74 -1.07 50.26
CA GLY A 770 10.65 -0.81 48.82
C GLY A 770 11.63 -1.62 47.97
N ARG A 771 12.37 -2.56 48.54
CA ARG A 771 13.26 -3.45 47.79
C ARG A 771 12.48 -4.66 47.25
N PRO A 772 12.60 -4.97 45.94
CA PRO A 772 11.97 -6.16 45.38
C PRO A 772 12.65 -7.45 45.82
N GLU A 773 11.85 -8.50 46.06
CA GLU A 773 12.28 -9.89 46.14
C GLU A 773 11.95 -10.57 44.80
N ILE A 774 12.96 -11.10 44.11
CA ILE A 774 12.80 -11.76 42.81
C ILE A 774 12.81 -13.26 43.04
N GLU A 775 11.77 -13.96 42.59
CA GLU A 775 11.73 -15.44 42.61
C GLU A 775 12.92 -16.03 41.85
N SER A 776 13.43 -17.17 42.31
CA SER A 776 14.57 -17.87 41.70
C SER A 776 14.20 -19.06 40.83
#